data_AF-A0A6M3LXI8-F1
#
_entry.id   AF-A0A6M3LXI8-F1
#
_cell.length_a   1.000
_cell.length_b   1.000
_cell.length_c   1.000
_cell.angle_alpha   90.00
_cell.angle_beta   90.00
_cell.angle_gamma   90.00
#
_symmetry.space_group_name_H-M   'P 1'
#
loop_
_entity.id
_entity.type
_entity.pdbx_description
1 polymer ?
#
loop_
_entity_poly.entity_id
_entity_poly.type
_entity_poly.pdbx_seq_one_letter_code
_entity_poly.pdbx_strand_id
1 'polypeptide(L)'
;MHVINSALAGGDSEVSAFKQAWAQVKKSYKKVGDRWVAKEAKMPKVQEKMSAEDKRGLLQAAINEKYPQDSQAYPHTPSPWVRDVYDDSVVYEIGGSTFEVGYTMTEVGKVTLGEETKKVIATTTYKPIESLREKYTELIQEVGERGISVDKIREVTESCTALIDADSPDSDAVDLALSALDEAMKWVKLQEATKTEDGESYPASAFAYVPDSNKPSGWKLRLWESPEKKETVAQVGRAAAAFSPGGFRGQRVQIPASAVAGVKAKIRAAYRKLGVKSEDMSKWVQEVEMREKVQESCEISIEEVTREGIAKGIVPVRILVPGFNSSKGRFYSEQAIQDAATIFDGAKMYADHATESEEKEKPERSIRDWSATLHDTQVSETGNAVGTAHINAGWLKEKIANLYEQGDLEHLGISINAVGKGTNQTIEGTKTVLVEGLVKSTFQSVDFVTEAGAGGQAGLRESVQIGLDVDLMDVAQLREARPDLVTSIETEIKESVKQEVKEAMEAIKELEDLKGQVETLTTENGTLKTQIEEAEKEKAKAEAQALIKEAVDKAELPDAAKARLIKGFADATTDEGLEDAIKAEAEYVRELTEAGKVKGLGPTTTSTEAAIKSLRESTKTAHPDWSEKQVEDFVIGRE
;
A
#
# COMPACT_ATOMS: atom_id res chain seq x y z
N MET A 1 -18.20 -58.42 -76.48
CA MET A 1 -18.34 -58.76 -77.91
C MET A 1 -19.32 -57.83 -78.61
N HIS A 2 -20.58 -57.70 -78.18
CA HIS A 2 -21.57 -56.85 -78.89
C HIS A 2 -21.15 -55.36 -78.99
N VAL A 3 -20.59 -54.79 -77.91
CA VAL A 3 -20.13 -53.39 -77.87
C VAL A 3 -18.89 -53.13 -78.76
N ILE A 4 -18.01 -54.13 -78.92
CA ILE A 4 -16.80 -54.01 -79.76
C ILE A 4 -17.19 -54.07 -81.24
N ASN A 5 -18.14 -54.94 -81.60
CA ASN A 5 -18.63 -55.06 -82.97
C ASN A 5 -19.39 -53.81 -83.45
N SER A 6 -20.13 -53.13 -82.57
CA SER A 6 -20.79 -51.85 -82.91
C SER A 6 -19.81 -50.69 -83.11
N ALA A 7 -18.69 -50.65 -82.36
CA ALA A 7 -17.68 -49.60 -82.50
C ALA A 7 -16.82 -49.77 -83.77
N LEU A 8 -16.48 -51.01 -84.15
CA LEU A 8 -15.75 -51.29 -85.40
C LEU A 8 -16.56 -51.01 -86.68
N ALA A 9 -17.89 -51.08 -86.61
CA ALA A 9 -18.77 -50.73 -87.73
C ALA A 9 -18.77 -49.21 -88.03
N GLY A 10 -18.32 -48.38 -87.10
CA GLY A 10 -18.24 -46.91 -87.25
C GLY A 10 -16.92 -46.38 -87.83
N GLY A 11 -15.99 -47.24 -88.23
CA GLY A 11 -14.71 -46.84 -88.83
C GLY A 11 -13.60 -46.45 -87.82
N ASP A 12 -13.82 -46.65 -86.52
CA ASP A 12 -12.80 -46.45 -85.50
C ASP A 12 -11.74 -47.55 -85.55
N SER A 13 -10.45 -47.18 -85.43
CA SER A 13 -9.36 -48.16 -85.31
C SER A 13 -9.61 -49.12 -84.14
N GLU A 14 -9.22 -50.39 -84.29
CA GLU A 14 -9.43 -51.44 -83.27
C GLU A 14 -9.03 -51.00 -81.86
N VAL A 15 -7.97 -50.19 -81.74
CA VAL A 15 -7.45 -49.68 -80.47
C VAL A 15 -8.41 -48.66 -79.81
N SER A 16 -9.06 -47.80 -80.61
CA SER A 16 -10.05 -46.82 -80.12
C SER A 16 -11.34 -47.52 -79.69
N ALA A 17 -11.83 -48.46 -80.51
CA ALA A 17 -13.01 -49.26 -80.22
C ALA A 17 -12.84 -50.08 -78.93
N PHE A 18 -11.65 -50.68 -78.72
CA PHE A 18 -11.34 -51.40 -77.49
C PHE A 18 -11.32 -50.47 -76.27
N LYS A 19 -10.75 -49.27 -76.37
CA LYS A 19 -10.73 -48.29 -75.27
C LYS A 19 -12.14 -47.86 -74.86
N GLN A 20 -13.00 -47.55 -75.83
CA GLN A 20 -14.39 -47.14 -75.54
C GLN A 20 -15.21 -48.29 -74.94
N ALA A 21 -15.05 -49.51 -75.48
CA ALA A 21 -15.70 -50.69 -74.92
C ALA A 21 -15.24 -50.97 -73.48
N TRP A 22 -13.94 -50.87 -73.19
CA TRP A 22 -13.41 -51.03 -71.83
C TRP A 22 -13.84 -49.92 -70.87
N ALA A 23 -14.00 -48.68 -71.34
CA ALA A 23 -14.55 -47.60 -70.54
C ALA A 23 -16.01 -47.87 -70.12
N GLN A 24 -16.83 -48.42 -71.03
CA GLN A 24 -18.20 -48.84 -70.73
C GLN A 24 -18.25 -50.02 -69.74
N VAL A 25 -17.37 -51.02 -69.89
CA VAL A 25 -17.28 -52.14 -68.94
C VAL A 25 -16.91 -51.64 -67.53
N LYS A 26 -15.97 -50.69 -67.41
CA LYS A 26 -15.58 -50.08 -66.12
C LYS A 26 -16.70 -49.23 -65.48
N LYS A 27 -17.65 -48.72 -66.27
CA LYS A 27 -18.83 -48.02 -65.72
C LYS A 27 -19.75 -49.00 -64.99
N SER A 28 -20.03 -50.16 -65.57
CA SER A 28 -21.05 -51.09 -65.06
C SER A 28 -20.50 -52.22 -64.17
N TYR A 29 -19.20 -52.48 -64.19
CA TYR A 29 -18.56 -53.58 -63.44
C TYR A 29 -17.38 -53.07 -62.59
N LYS A 30 -17.12 -53.74 -61.46
CA LYS A 30 -15.94 -53.53 -60.60
C LYS A 30 -15.09 -54.78 -60.54
N LYS A 31 -13.77 -54.64 -60.47
CA LYS A 31 -12.85 -55.79 -60.34
C LYS A 31 -12.75 -56.18 -58.85
N VAL A 32 -12.97 -57.44 -58.53
CA VAL A 32 -12.80 -58.02 -57.18
C VAL A 32 -11.93 -59.26 -57.33
N GLY A 33 -10.69 -59.21 -56.84
CA GLY A 33 -9.67 -60.21 -57.15
C GLY A 33 -9.34 -60.23 -58.65
N ASP A 34 -9.30 -61.41 -59.27
CA ASP A 34 -9.07 -61.59 -60.71
C ASP A 34 -10.33 -61.66 -61.58
N ARG A 35 -11.51 -61.38 -61.00
CA ARG A 35 -12.79 -61.41 -61.73
C ARG A 35 -13.51 -60.06 -61.71
N TRP A 36 -14.25 -59.77 -62.79
CA TRP A 36 -15.12 -58.59 -62.88
C TRP A 36 -16.53 -58.97 -62.43
N VAL A 37 -17.06 -58.25 -61.45
CA VAL A 37 -18.42 -58.41 -60.91
C VAL A 37 -19.22 -57.13 -61.13
N ALA A 38 -20.53 -57.27 -61.43
CA ALA A 38 -21.40 -56.13 -61.68
C ALA A 38 -21.44 -55.21 -60.46
N LYS A 39 -21.39 -53.89 -60.68
CA LYS A 39 -21.67 -52.92 -59.62
C LYS A 39 -23.17 -53.01 -59.34
N GLU A 40 -23.56 -53.19 -58.08
CA GLU A 40 -24.98 -53.21 -57.69
C GLU A 40 -25.68 -51.95 -58.23
N ALA A 41 -26.76 -52.16 -58.97
CA ALA A 41 -27.58 -51.09 -59.50
C ALA A 41 -28.29 -50.41 -58.34
N LYS A 42 -27.85 -49.19 -57.99
CA LYS A 42 -28.70 -48.26 -57.24
C LYS A 42 -29.88 -47.91 -58.14
N MET A 43 -31.04 -48.49 -57.85
CA MET A 43 -32.31 -48.02 -58.38
C MET A 43 -32.46 -46.51 -58.08
N PRO A 44 -32.89 -45.68 -59.04
CA PRO A 44 -33.26 -44.32 -58.72
C PRO A 44 -34.56 -44.36 -57.89
N LYS A 45 -34.48 -43.94 -56.62
CA LYS A 45 -35.68 -43.54 -55.87
C LYS A 45 -36.20 -42.26 -56.51
N VAL A 46 -37.22 -42.37 -57.35
CA VAL A 46 -38.10 -41.26 -57.66
C VAL A 46 -39.02 -41.10 -56.45
N GLN A 47 -38.65 -40.21 -55.52
CA GLN A 47 -39.64 -39.59 -54.65
C GLN A 47 -40.14 -38.37 -55.42
N GLU A 48 -41.13 -38.55 -56.28
CA GLU A 48 -41.97 -37.43 -56.70
C GLU A 48 -42.70 -36.95 -55.43
N LYS A 49 -42.26 -35.83 -54.86
CA LYS A 49 -43.07 -35.12 -53.87
C LYS A 49 -44.36 -34.75 -54.57
N MET A 50 -45.49 -35.27 -54.08
CA MET A 50 -46.82 -34.93 -54.56
C MET A 50 -46.97 -33.40 -54.65
N SER A 51 -47.50 -32.88 -55.76
CA SER A 51 -47.59 -31.43 -55.93
C SER A 51 -48.57 -30.84 -54.91
N ALA A 52 -48.43 -29.54 -54.62
CA ALA A 52 -49.37 -28.86 -53.71
C ALA A 52 -50.82 -28.94 -54.22
N GLU A 53 -51.01 -28.95 -55.54
CA GLU A 53 -52.33 -29.09 -56.17
C GLU A 53 -52.90 -30.50 -56.01
N ASP A 54 -52.07 -31.54 -56.19
CA ASP A 54 -52.49 -32.92 -55.97
C ASP A 54 -52.87 -33.15 -54.49
N LYS A 55 -52.09 -32.58 -53.57
CA LYS A 55 -52.39 -32.60 -52.12
C LYS A 55 -53.72 -31.92 -51.81
N ARG A 56 -53.95 -30.74 -52.38
CA ARG A 56 -55.19 -29.99 -52.22
C ARG A 56 -56.39 -30.75 -52.81
N GLY A 57 -56.22 -31.38 -53.96
CA GLY A 57 -57.25 -32.21 -54.61
C GLY A 57 -57.66 -33.41 -53.75
N LEU A 58 -56.69 -34.13 -53.16
CA LEU A 58 -56.96 -35.25 -52.26
C LEU A 58 -57.65 -34.81 -50.96
N LEU A 59 -57.22 -33.69 -50.37
CA LEU A 59 -57.87 -33.11 -49.20
C LEU A 59 -59.29 -32.63 -49.51
N GLN A 60 -59.51 -32.00 -50.67
CA GLN A 60 -60.84 -31.58 -51.12
C GLN A 60 -61.77 -32.79 -51.32
N ALA A 61 -61.26 -33.88 -51.89
CA ALA A 61 -62.04 -35.12 -52.03
C ALA A 61 -62.42 -35.71 -50.66
N ALA A 62 -61.46 -35.78 -49.73
CA ALA A 62 -61.72 -36.28 -48.37
C ALA A 62 -62.72 -35.41 -47.59
N ILE A 63 -62.66 -34.09 -47.76
CA ILE A 63 -63.60 -33.14 -47.15
C ILE A 63 -65.00 -33.31 -47.75
N ASN A 64 -65.12 -33.46 -49.07
CA ASN A 64 -66.40 -33.72 -49.73
C ASN A 64 -67.01 -35.07 -49.33
N GLU A 65 -66.18 -36.08 -49.12
CA GLU A 65 -66.63 -37.40 -48.64
C GLU A 65 -67.13 -37.34 -47.19
N LYS A 66 -66.41 -36.63 -46.32
CA LYS A 66 -66.78 -36.50 -44.90
C LYS A 66 -67.99 -35.59 -44.67
N TYR A 67 -68.13 -34.54 -45.49
CA TYR A 67 -69.20 -33.56 -45.42
C TYR A 67 -69.94 -33.46 -46.76
N PRO A 68 -70.67 -34.52 -47.16
CA PRO A 68 -71.32 -34.56 -48.47
C PRO A 68 -72.40 -33.49 -48.56
N GLN A 69 -72.51 -32.88 -49.73
CA GLN A 69 -73.63 -31.98 -50.02
C GLN A 69 -74.91 -32.82 -50.12
N ASP A 70 -75.88 -32.58 -49.24
CA ASP A 70 -77.22 -33.11 -49.39
C ASP A 70 -77.98 -32.30 -50.45
N SER A 71 -77.68 -32.58 -51.72
CA SER A 71 -78.30 -31.91 -52.87
C SER A 71 -79.80 -32.21 -53.00
N GLN A 72 -80.31 -33.21 -52.27
CA GLN A 72 -81.71 -33.64 -52.33
C GLN A 72 -82.57 -32.90 -51.31
N ALA A 73 -82.06 -32.63 -50.10
CA ALA A 73 -82.74 -31.83 -49.09
C ALA A 73 -82.52 -30.31 -49.25
N TYR A 74 -81.34 -29.90 -49.77
CA TYR A 74 -80.96 -28.49 -49.87
C TYR A 74 -80.22 -28.21 -51.20
N PRO A 75 -80.94 -27.92 -52.29
CA PRO A 75 -80.34 -27.72 -53.61
C PRO A 75 -79.46 -26.46 -53.74
N HIS A 76 -79.41 -25.61 -52.71
CA HIS A 76 -78.65 -24.36 -52.68
C HIS A 76 -77.59 -24.31 -51.56
N THR A 77 -77.38 -25.38 -50.78
CA THR A 77 -76.27 -25.39 -49.81
C THR A 77 -74.94 -25.49 -50.53
N PRO A 78 -73.99 -24.59 -50.28
CA PRO A 78 -72.68 -24.65 -50.92
C PRO A 78 -71.93 -25.91 -50.46
N SER A 79 -71.33 -26.62 -51.41
CA SER A 79 -70.38 -27.70 -51.11
C SER A 79 -69.20 -27.16 -50.30
N PRO A 80 -68.64 -27.93 -49.35
CA PRO A 80 -67.45 -27.52 -48.63
C PRO A 80 -66.29 -27.36 -49.61
N TRP A 81 -65.50 -26.31 -49.45
CA TRP A 81 -64.29 -26.11 -50.27
C TRP A 81 -63.09 -25.81 -49.40
N VAL A 82 -61.93 -26.36 -49.78
CA VAL A 82 -60.66 -26.18 -49.07
C VAL A 82 -60.14 -24.78 -49.31
N ARG A 83 -60.03 -24.00 -48.24
CA ARG A 83 -59.54 -22.63 -48.25
C ARG A 83 -58.01 -22.57 -48.16
N ASP A 84 -57.44 -23.23 -47.16
CA ASP A 84 -55.99 -23.29 -46.93
C ASP A 84 -55.56 -24.70 -46.50
N VAL A 85 -54.32 -25.08 -46.85
CA VAL A 85 -53.73 -26.38 -46.50
C VAL A 85 -52.45 -26.15 -45.70
N TYR A 86 -52.42 -26.68 -44.47
CA TYR A 86 -51.24 -26.69 -43.61
C TYR A 86 -50.61 -28.09 -43.59
N ASP A 87 -49.50 -28.23 -42.87
CA ASP A 87 -48.74 -29.49 -42.84
C ASP A 87 -49.52 -30.64 -42.20
N ASP A 88 -50.30 -30.37 -41.16
CA ASP A 88 -51.08 -31.33 -40.38
C ASP A 88 -52.58 -30.99 -40.24
N SER A 89 -53.02 -29.84 -40.77
CA SER A 89 -54.43 -29.44 -40.78
C SER A 89 -54.89 -28.84 -42.11
N VAL A 90 -56.18 -28.91 -42.37
CA VAL A 90 -56.81 -28.31 -43.54
C VAL A 90 -57.95 -27.40 -43.08
N VAL A 91 -58.00 -26.21 -43.67
CA VAL A 91 -59.06 -25.24 -43.43
C VAL A 91 -60.03 -25.27 -44.60
N TYR A 92 -61.31 -25.45 -44.31
CA TYR A 92 -62.38 -25.51 -45.30
C TYR A 92 -63.54 -24.61 -44.91
N GLU A 93 -64.33 -24.20 -45.90
CA GLU A 93 -65.47 -23.33 -45.69
C GLU A 93 -66.74 -24.03 -46.15
N ILE A 94 -67.76 -24.01 -45.31
CA ILE A 94 -69.10 -24.54 -45.60
C ILE A 94 -70.16 -23.64 -44.96
N GLY A 95 -71.20 -23.29 -45.73
CA GLY A 95 -72.30 -22.47 -45.23
C GLY A 95 -71.89 -21.09 -44.69
N GLY A 96 -70.82 -20.48 -45.22
CA GLY A 96 -70.32 -19.16 -44.80
C GLY A 96 -69.57 -19.16 -43.46
N SER A 97 -69.22 -20.32 -42.91
CA SER A 97 -68.33 -20.46 -41.76
C SER A 97 -67.07 -21.24 -42.13
N THR A 98 -65.94 -20.86 -41.55
CA THR A 98 -64.63 -21.48 -41.78
C THR A 98 -64.30 -22.43 -40.63
N PHE A 99 -63.81 -23.62 -40.97
CA PHE A 99 -63.49 -24.68 -40.02
C PHE A 99 -62.10 -25.25 -40.31
N GLU A 100 -61.39 -25.65 -39.27
CA GLU A 100 -60.12 -26.35 -39.33
C GLU A 100 -60.31 -27.80 -38.84
N VAL A 101 -59.69 -28.74 -39.57
CA VAL A 101 -59.64 -30.15 -39.18
C VAL A 101 -58.24 -30.70 -39.40
N GLY A 102 -57.71 -31.43 -38.41
CA GLY A 102 -56.44 -32.13 -38.55
C GLY A 102 -56.55 -33.26 -39.58
N TYR A 103 -55.46 -33.57 -40.29
CA TYR A 103 -55.41 -34.73 -41.18
C TYR A 103 -54.07 -35.45 -41.10
N THR A 104 -54.09 -36.72 -41.46
CA THR A 104 -52.87 -37.49 -41.73
C THR A 104 -52.92 -38.02 -43.15
N MET A 105 -51.76 -38.10 -43.81
CA MET A 105 -51.67 -38.56 -45.19
C MET A 105 -50.51 -39.54 -45.34
N THR A 106 -50.80 -40.69 -45.96
CA THR A 106 -49.79 -41.72 -46.24
C THR A 106 -49.01 -41.41 -47.53
N GLU A 107 -47.82 -42.00 -47.72
CA GLU A 107 -46.99 -41.81 -48.94
C GLU A 107 -47.70 -42.20 -50.25
N VAL A 108 -48.84 -42.92 -50.17
CA VAL A 108 -49.66 -43.36 -51.30
C VAL A 108 -50.90 -42.46 -51.52
N GLY A 109 -50.97 -41.29 -50.89
CA GLY A 109 -52.03 -40.31 -51.10
C GLY A 109 -53.35 -40.58 -50.37
N LYS A 110 -53.41 -41.58 -49.48
CA LYS A 110 -54.60 -41.79 -48.62
C LYS A 110 -54.64 -40.76 -47.49
N VAL A 111 -55.71 -39.97 -47.43
CA VAL A 111 -55.98 -38.94 -46.41
C VAL A 111 -56.95 -39.48 -45.35
N THR A 112 -56.65 -39.23 -44.08
CA THR A 112 -57.56 -39.49 -42.95
C THR A 112 -57.79 -38.17 -42.21
N LEU A 113 -59.04 -37.69 -42.16
CA LEU A 113 -59.41 -36.49 -41.40
C LEU A 113 -59.68 -36.85 -39.94
N GLY A 114 -59.21 -36.02 -39.01
CA GLY A 114 -59.50 -36.14 -37.57
C GLY A 114 -60.99 -35.94 -37.27
N GLU A 115 -61.48 -36.42 -36.14
CA GLU A 115 -62.90 -36.36 -35.79
C GLU A 115 -63.35 -34.95 -35.37
N GLU A 116 -62.51 -34.23 -34.64
CA GLU A 116 -62.82 -32.89 -34.15
C GLU A 116 -62.61 -31.81 -35.22
N THR A 117 -63.61 -30.96 -35.41
CA THR A 117 -63.52 -29.76 -36.25
C THR A 117 -63.70 -28.51 -35.41
N LYS A 118 -62.81 -27.54 -35.59
CA LYS A 118 -62.83 -26.27 -34.86
C LYS A 118 -63.27 -25.15 -35.78
N LYS A 119 -64.22 -24.32 -35.36
CA LYS A 119 -64.57 -23.10 -36.10
C LYS A 119 -63.44 -22.08 -35.93
N VAL A 120 -62.91 -21.57 -37.03
CA VAL A 120 -61.79 -20.62 -37.05
C VAL A 120 -62.19 -19.33 -37.77
N ILE A 121 -61.51 -18.23 -37.44
CA ILE A 121 -61.65 -16.95 -38.13
C ILE A 121 -60.31 -16.66 -38.80
N ALA A 122 -60.32 -16.32 -40.08
CA ALA A 122 -59.10 -15.98 -40.80
C ALA A 122 -58.55 -14.64 -40.29
N THR A 123 -57.31 -14.66 -39.79
CA THR A 123 -56.54 -13.45 -39.48
C THR A 123 -55.35 -13.41 -40.43
N THR A 124 -55.26 -12.36 -41.25
CA THR A 124 -54.12 -12.17 -42.15
C THR A 124 -53.12 -11.26 -41.45
N THR A 125 -51.97 -11.79 -41.05
CA THR A 125 -50.83 -10.97 -40.59
C THR A 125 -49.85 -10.80 -41.74
N TYR A 126 -49.59 -9.55 -42.11
CA TYR A 126 -48.69 -9.21 -43.21
C TYR A 126 -47.24 -9.38 -42.73
N LYS A 127 -46.54 -10.44 -43.12
CA LYS A 127 -45.14 -10.68 -42.72
C LYS A 127 -44.23 -9.43 -42.81
N PRO A 128 -44.39 -8.54 -43.82
CA PRO A 128 -43.60 -7.30 -43.89
C PRO A 128 -43.84 -6.30 -42.76
N ILE A 129 -45.01 -6.27 -42.11
CA ILE A 129 -45.22 -5.35 -40.96
C ILE A 129 -44.44 -5.81 -39.73
N GLU A 130 -44.32 -7.12 -39.51
CA GLU A 130 -43.49 -7.68 -38.44
C GLU A 130 -42.01 -7.41 -38.71
N SER A 131 -41.56 -7.60 -39.96
CA SER A 131 -40.20 -7.25 -40.37
C SER A 131 -39.92 -5.75 -40.22
N LEU A 132 -40.92 -4.89 -40.48
CA LEU A 132 -40.80 -3.44 -40.27
C LEU A 132 -40.64 -3.12 -38.78
N ARG A 133 -41.45 -3.73 -37.91
CA ARG A 133 -41.35 -3.56 -36.45
C ARG A 133 -39.97 -3.99 -35.93
N GLU A 134 -39.48 -5.15 -36.37
CA GLU A 134 -38.17 -5.69 -36.00
C GLU A 134 -37.04 -4.74 -36.39
N LYS A 135 -36.94 -4.38 -37.67
CA LYS A 135 -35.89 -3.46 -38.17
C LYS A 135 -36.00 -2.06 -37.58
N TYR A 136 -37.21 -1.55 -37.37
CA TYR A 136 -37.43 -0.26 -36.73
C TYR A 136 -36.90 -0.28 -35.29
N THR A 137 -37.20 -1.35 -34.55
CA THR A 137 -36.69 -1.54 -33.18
C THR A 137 -35.16 -1.60 -33.15
N GLU A 138 -34.56 -2.35 -34.09
CA GLU A 138 -33.09 -2.43 -34.22
C GLU A 138 -32.47 -1.05 -34.50
N LEU A 139 -33.04 -0.27 -35.42
CA LEU A 139 -32.56 1.07 -35.75
C LEU A 139 -32.60 1.98 -34.52
N ILE A 140 -33.73 2.04 -33.82
CA ILE A 140 -33.89 2.89 -32.63
C ILE A 140 -32.93 2.46 -31.52
N GLN A 141 -32.75 1.15 -31.32
CA GLN A 141 -31.79 0.63 -30.35
C GLN A 141 -30.37 1.04 -30.70
N GLU A 142 -29.92 0.86 -31.95
CA GLU A 142 -28.57 1.23 -32.37
C GLU A 142 -28.33 2.75 -32.26
N VAL A 143 -29.33 3.56 -32.64
CA VAL A 143 -29.25 5.03 -32.51
C VAL A 143 -29.09 5.43 -31.05
N GLY A 144 -29.85 4.81 -30.15
CA GLY A 144 -29.74 5.00 -28.71
C GLY A 144 -28.41 4.52 -28.15
N GLU A 145 -27.94 3.33 -28.55
CA GLU A 145 -26.67 2.75 -28.12
C GLU A 145 -25.47 3.59 -28.57
N ARG A 146 -25.53 4.22 -29.74
CA ARG A 146 -24.49 5.10 -30.28
C ARG A 146 -24.63 6.56 -29.87
N GLY A 147 -25.75 6.94 -29.24
CA GLY A 147 -26.05 8.32 -28.86
C GLY A 147 -26.09 9.30 -30.04
N ILE A 148 -26.56 8.84 -31.20
CA ILE A 148 -26.70 9.66 -32.42
C ILE A 148 -28.01 10.46 -32.35
N SER A 149 -28.01 11.70 -32.83
CA SER A 149 -29.25 12.50 -32.89
C SER A 149 -30.26 11.87 -33.86
N VAL A 150 -31.50 11.75 -33.37
CA VAL A 150 -32.65 11.21 -34.11
C VAL A 150 -33.13 12.18 -35.21
N ASP A 151 -32.76 13.46 -35.15
CA ASP A 151 -33.24 14.50 -36.08
C ASP A 151 -33.01 14.14 -37.55
N LYS A 152 -31.89 13.46 -37.83
CA LYS A 152 -31.49 13.05 -39.19
C LYS A 152 -32.20 11.82 -39.71
N ILE A 153 -32.86 11.05 -38.84
CA ILE A 153 -33.67 9.89 -39.21
C ILE A 153 -35.16 10.11 -38.92
N ARG A 154 -35.55 11.31 -38.47
CA ARG A 154 -36.89 11.63 -38.00
C ARG A 154 -37.98 11.26 -39.02
N GLU A 155 -37.79 11.61 -40.28
CA GLU A 155 -38.74 11.30 -41.35
C GLU A 155 -38.98 9.79 -41.50
N VAL A 156 -37.90 8.99 -41.41
CA VAL A 156 -37.98 7.52 -41.44
C VAL A 156 -38.71 7.00 -40.21
N THR A 157 -38.41 7.53 -39.03
CA THR A 157 -39.06 7.09 -37.77
C THR A 157 -40.55 7.44 -37.71
N GLU A 158 -40.94 8.62 -38.19
CA GLU A 158 -42.34 9.06 -38.27
C GLU A 158 -43.12 8.21 -39.28
N SER A 159 -42.52 7.95 -40.46
CA SER A 159 -43.11 7.07 -41.48
C SER A 159 -43.30 5.64 -40.97
N CYS A 160 -42.30 5.06 -40.30
CA CYS A 160 -42.39 3.73 -39.72
C CYS A 160 -43.47 3.65 -38.63
N THR A 161 -43.52 4.65 -37.73
CA THR A 161 -44.53 4.69 -36.66
C THR A 161 -45.94 4.78 -37.23
N ALA A 162 -46.17 5.64 -38.22
CA ALA A 162 -47.47 5.79 -38.86
C ALA A 162 -47.94 4.50 -39.57
N LEU A 163 -47.03 3.75 -40.18
CA LEU A 163 -47.33 2.46 -40.81
C LEU A 163 -47.58 1.35 -39.80
N ILE A 164 -46.84 1.36 -38.69
CA ILE A 164 -46.95 0.39 -37.58
C ILE A 164 -48.29 0.55 -36.84
N ASP A 165 -48.79 1.78 -36.71
CA ASP A 165 -50.04 2.09 -36.02
C ASP A 165 -51.28 2.01 -36.94
N ALA A 166 -51.10 1.81 -38.23
CA ALA A 166 -52.20 1.68 -39.18
C ALA A 166 -52.90 0.31 -39.06
N ASP A 167 -54.24 0.31 -39.05
CA ASP A 167 -55.05 -0.93 -39.02
C ASP A 167 -54.86 -1.81 -40.28
N SER A 168 -54.55 -1.19 -41.42
CA SER A 168 -54.31 -1.86 -42.70
C SER A 168 -53.29 -1.07 -43.52
N PRO A 169 -51.98 -1.22 -43.23
CA PRO A 169 -50.93 -0.48 -43.93
C PRO A 169 -50.81 -0.92 -45.39
N ASP A 170 -50.51 0.05 -46.26
CA ASP A 170 -50.25 -0.20 -47.68
C ASP A 170 -48.95 -1.00 -47.85
N SER A 171 -49.00 -2.08 -48.64
CA SER A 171 -47.88 -3.01 -48.84
C SER A 171 -46.65 -2.31 -49.44
N ASP A 172 -46.86 -1.49 -50.47
CA ASP A 172 -45.77 -0.83 -51.19
C ASP A 172 -45.13 0.23 -50.29
N ALA A 173 -45.92 0.90 -49.45
CA ALA A 173 -45.42 1.82 -48.43
C ALA A 173 -44.60 1.13 -47.35
N VAL A 174 -44.98 -0.10 -46.92
CA VAL A 174 -44.20 -0.91 -45.98
C VAL A 174 -42.86 -1.31 -46.58
N ASP A 175 -42.82 -1.75 -47.84
CA ASP A 175 -41.59 -2.11 -48.53
C ASP A 175 -40.66 -0.90 -48.73
N LEU A 176 -41.22 0.28 -49.04
CA LEU A 176 -40.46 1.52 -49.12
C LEU A 176 -39.85 1.91 -47.76
N ALA A 177 -40.62 1.80 -46.68
CA ALA A 177 -40.14 2.08 -45.33
C ALA A 177 -39.05 1.09 -44.90
N LEU A 178 -39.15 -0.19 -45.27
CA LEU A 178 -38.10 -1.18 -45.05
C LEU A 178 -36.79 -0.80 -45.76
N SER A 179 -36.86 -0.34 -47.01
CA SER A 179 -35.68 0.14 -47.74
C SER A 179 -35.08 1.39 -47.08
N ALA A 180 -35.92 2.32 -46.65
CA ALA A 180 -35.47 3.54 -45.96
C ALA A 180 -34.81 3.23 -44.61
N LEU A 181 -35.31 2.23 -43.86
CA LEU A 181 -34.67 1.74 -42.63
C LEU A 181 -33.27 1.16 -42.91
N ASP A 182 -33.09 0.39 -43.98
CA ASP A 182 -31.79 -0.18 -44.34
C ASP A 182 -30.76 0.91 -44.68
N GLU A 183 -31.19 1.96 -45.38
CA GLU A 183 -30.36 3.13 -45.67
C GLU A 183 -30.03 3.93 -44.41
N ALA A 184 -31.03 4.19 -43.56
CA ALA A 184 -30.84 4.85 -42.27
C ALA A 184 -29.87 4.05 -41.39
N MET A 185 -29.99 2.73 -41.35
CA MET A 185 -29.11 1.86 -40.57
C MET A 185 -27.66 1.90 -41.08
N LYS A 186 -27.45 1.89 -42.40
CA LYS A 186 -26.11 2.07 -42.98
C LYS A 186 -25.52 3.44 -42.61
N TRP A 187 -26.33 4.49 -42.69
CA TRP A 187 -25.91 5.84 -42.33
C TRP A 187 -25.53 5.95 -40.84
N VAL A 188 -26.35 5.40 -39.94
CA VAL A 188 -26.10 5.33 -38.48
C VAL A 188 -24.78 4.61 -38.19
N LYS A 189 -24.52 3.49 -38.85
CA LYS A 189 -23.27 2.71 -38.66
C LYS A 189 -22.02 3.45 -39.12
N LEU A 190 -22.15 4.39 -40.06
CA LEU A 190 -21.05 5.22 -40.56
C LEU A 190 -20.74 6.42 -39.66
N GLN A 191 -21.69 6.85 -38.81
CA GLN A 191 -21.46 7.97 -37.90
C GLN A 191 -20.61 7.53 -36.71
N GLU A 192 -19.75 8.44 -36.24
CA GLU A 192 -19.08 8.28 -34.96
C GLU A 192 -20.11 8.35 -33.83
N ALA A 193 -19.99 7.42 -32.87
CA ALA A 193 -20.82 7.45 -31.68
C ALA A 193 -20.52 8.69 -30.85
N THR A 194 -21.51 9.20 -30.14
CA THR A 194 -21.36 10.39 -29.30
C THR A 194 -22.07 10.25 -27.97
N LYS A 195 -21.52 10.84 -26.92
CA LYS A 195 -22.13 10.88 -25.59
C LYS A 195 -22.66 12.27 -25.28
N THR A 196 -23.93 12.37 -24.91
CA THR A 196 -24.50 13.63 -24.44
C THR A 196 -24.23 13.82 -22.95
N GLU A 197 -23.51 14.87 -22.58
CA GLU A 197 -23.32 15.32 -21.20
C GLU A 197 -23.60 16.83 -21.13
N ASP A 198 -24.27 17.31 -20.08
CA ASP A 198 -24.60 18.73 -19.89
C ASP A 198 -25.31 19.41 -21.09
N GLY A 199 -26.06 18.63 -21.88
CA GLY A 199 -26.80 19.13 -23.05
C GLY A 199 -25.98 19.23 -24.34
N GLU A 200 -24.70 18.86 -24.32
CA GLU A 200 -23.82 18.85 -25.49
C GLU A 200 -23.37 17.44 -25.85
N SER A 201 -23.07 17.21 -27.13
CA SER A 201 -22.66 15.91 -27.66
C SER A 201 -21.14 15.82 -27.84
N TYR A 202 -20.53 14.79 -27.26
CA TYR A 202 -19.08 14.61 -27.19
C TYR A 202 -18.62 13.32 -27.89
N PRO A 203 -17.58 13.38 -28.74
CA PRO A 203 -17.01 12.19 -29.37
C PRO A 203 -16.17 11.37 -28.38
N ALA A 204 -15.79 10.15 -28.77
CA ALA A 204 -14.95 9.26 -27.96
C ALA A 204 -13.62 9.92 -27.53
N SER A 205 -13.03 10.76 -28.39
CA SER A 205 -11.78 11.48 -28.12
C SER A 205 -11.89 12.48 -26.97
N ALA A 206 -13.11 12.86 -26.59
CA ALA A 206 -13.36 13.73 -25.44
C ALA A 206 -13.31 12.99 -24.09
N PHE A 207 -13.09 11.67 -24.06
CA PHE A 207 -13.09 10.87 -22.83
C PHE A 207 -11.78 10.12 -22.62
N ALA A 208 -11.34 10.00 -21.36
CA ALA A 208 -10.12 9.27 -21.03
C ALA A 208 -10.34 7.73 -21.04
N TYR A 209 -11.52 7.26 -20.61
CA TYR A 209 -11.86 5.84 -20.60
C TYR A 209 -12.95 5.53 -21.64
N VAL A 210 -12.58 4.76 -22.67
CA VAL A 210 -13.44 4.36 -23.80
C VAL A 210 -13.20 2.87 -24.07
N PRO A 211 -13.95 1.96 -23.41
CA PRO A 211 -13.77 0.51 -23.60
C PRO A 211 -14.32 0.02 -24.94
N ASP A 212 -15.39 0.63 -25.46
CA ASP A 212 -15.97 0.36 -26.77
C ASP A 212 -16.36 1.69 -27.42
N SER A 213 -15.76 2.01 -28.56
CA SER A 213 -15.95 3.28 -29.28
C SER A 213 -17.33 3.42 -29.94
N ASN A 214 -18.18 2.39 -29.93
CA ASN A 214 -19.55 2.46 -30.44
C ASN A 214 -20.60 2.52 -29.32
N LYS A 215 -20.19 2.37 -28.05
CA LYS A 215 -21.09 2.34 -26.89
C LYS A 215 -20.73 3.43 -25.87
N PRO A 216 -21.23 4.67 -26.06
CA PRO A 216 -20.92 5.82 -25.21
C PRO A 216 -21.41 5.70 -23.76
N SER A 217 -22.34 4.79 -23.49
CA SER A 217 -22.77 4.44 -22.12
C SER A 217 -21.62 3.97 -21.23
N GLY A 218 -20.60 3.35 -21.81
CA GLY A 218 -19.39 2.89 -21.11
C GLY A 218 -18.31 3.95 -20.93
N TRP A 219 -18.43 5.11 -21.59
CA TRP A 219 -17.36 6.11 -21.59
C TRP A 219 -17.36 6.92 -20.30
N LYS A 220 -16.17 7.13 -19.73
CA LYS A 220 -16.01 7.83 -18.46
C LYS A 220 -14.87 8.84 -18.53
N LEU A 221 -14.90 9.81 -17.62
CA LEU A 221 -13.88 10.84 -17.42
C LEU A 221 -13.74 11.76 -18.64
N ARG A 222 -14.70 12.65 -18.81
CA ARG A 222 -14.71 13.69 -19.85
C ARG A 222 -13.52 14.63 -19.68
N LEU A 223 -12.72 14.78 -20.73
CA LEU A 223 -11.55 15.64 -20.83
C LEU A 223 -11.87 17.00 -21.46
N TRP A 224 -12.92 17.07 -22.30
CA TRP A 224 -13.31 18.30 -22.99
C TRP A 224 -14.34 19.10 -22.18
N GLU A 225 -14.13 20.40 -21.99
CA GLU A 225 -15.08 21.29 -21.32
C GLU A 225 -16.35 21.50 -22.16
N SER A 226 -16.18 21.70 -23.47
CA SER A 226 -17.21 21.73 -24.50
C SER A 226 -16.64 21.26 -25.84
N PRO A 227 -17.47 20.90 -26.84
CA PRO A 227 -16.99 20.55 -28.19
C PRO A 227 -16.12 21.63 -28.83
N GLU A 228 -16.38 22.90 -28.50
CA GLU A 228 -15.63 24.06 -29.00
C GLU A 228 -14.33 24.30 -28.22
N LYS A 229 -14.40 24.28 -26.88
CA LYS A 229 -13.27 24.59 -26.00
C LYS A 229 -12.28 23.44 -25.86
N LYS A 230 -12.71 22.21 -26.16
CA LYS A 230 -11.93 20.97 -26.01
C LYS A 230 -11.30 20.86 -24.63
N GLU A 231 -10.07 20.36 -24.52
CA GLU A 231 -9.38 20.17 -23.24
C GLU A 231 -9.12 21.52 -22.55
N THR A 232 -9.48 21.64 -21.27
CA THR A 232 -9.13 22.78 -20.41
C THR A 232 -8.48 22.27 -19.13
N VAL A 233 -7.62 23.08 -18.50
CA VAL A 233 -6.95 22.69 -17.24
C VAL A 233 -7.98 22.34 -16.16
N ALA A 234 -9.08 23.11 -16.11
CA ALA A 234 -10.17 22.87 -15.19
C ALA A 234 -10.86 21.52 -15.43
N GLN A 235 -11.25 21.21 -16.67
CA GLN A 235 -11.95 19.96 -16.98
C GLN A 235 -11.04 18.73 -16.80
N VAL A 236 -9.81 18.80 -17.28
CA VAL A 236 -8.81 17.73 -17.10
C VAL A 236 -8.53 17.52 -15.60
N GLY A 237 -8.52 18.59 -14.80
CA GLY A 237 -8.45 18.52 -13.35
C GLY A 237 -9.61 17.82 -12.67
N ARG A 238 -10.84 17.98 -13.19
CA ARG A 238 -12.02 17.24 -12.68
C ARG A 238 -11.87 15.74 -12.97
N ALA A 239 -11.43 15.39 -14.18
CA ALA A 239 -11.15 14.00 -14.54
C ALA A 239 -10.05 13.39 -13.65
N ALA A 240 -8.99 14.16 -13.35
CA ALA A 240 -7.93 13.71 -12.47
C ALA A 240 -8.40 13.53 -11.01
N ALA A 241 -9.22 14.44 -10.50
CA ALA A 241 -9.75 14.39 -9.14
C ALA A 241 -10.63 13.15 -8.87
N ALA A 242 -11.20 12.54 -9.91
CA ALA A 242 -11.97 11.31 -9.79
C ALA A 242 -11.15 10.10 -9.28
N PHE A 243 -9.81 10.18 -9.38
CA PHE A 243 -8.87 9.21 -8.83
C PHE A 243 -8.46 9.50 -7.38
N SER A 244 -8.89 10.62 -6.79
CA SER A 244 -8.61 10.90 -5.39
C SER A 244 -9.38 9.95 -4.46
N PRO A 245 -8.92 9.75 -3.20
CA PRO A 245 -9.62 8.92 -2.21
C PRO A 245 -11.07 9.36 -1.97
N GLY A 246 -11.33 10.66 -2.03
CA GLY A 246 -12.67 11.25 -1.92
C GLY A 246 -13.45 11.32 -3.24
N GLY A 247 -12.82 10.98 -4.36
CA GLY A 247 -13.41 11.11 -5.70
C GLY A 247 -13.72 12.55 -6.11
N PHE A 248 -14.31 12.72 -7.29
CA PHE A 248 -14.80 14.02 -7.72
C PHE A 248 -16.22 14.23 -7.17
N ARG A 249 -16.43 15.27 -6.35
CA ARG A 249 -17.71 15.54 -5.67
C ARG A 249 -18.22 14.35 -4.82
N GLY A 250 -17.31 13.60 -4.19
CA GLY A 250 -17.67 12.43 -3.38
C GLY A 250 -17.84 11.14 -4.17
N GLN A 251 -17.67 11.17 -5.51
CA GLN A 251 -17.82 10.00 -6.37
C GLN A 251 -16.47 9.56 -6.95
N ARG A 252 -16.04 8.35 -6.59
CA ARG A 252 -14.86 7.72 -7.18
C ARG A 252 -15.17 7.16 -8.56
N VAL A 253 -14.19 7.22 -9.45
CA VAL A 253 -14.33 6.58 -10.76
C VAL A 253 -14.37 5.05 -10.61
N GLN A 254 -15.34 4.42 -11.26
CA GLN A 254 -15.44 2.96 -11.35
C GLN A 254 -14.98 2.50 -12.73
N ILE A 255 -13.75 2.03 -12.86
CA ILE A 255 -13.18 1.43 -14.07
C ILE A 255 -12.37 0.17 -13.69
N PRO A 256 -12.20 -0.80 -14.61
CA PRO A 256 -11.37 -1.98 -14.35
C PRO A 256 -9.94 -1.57 -13.96
N ALA A 257 -9.34 -2.28 -12.99
CA ALA A 257 -7.99 -1.99 -12.52
C ALA A 257 -6.96 -1.98 -13.67
N SER A 258 -7.09 -2.91 -14.62
CA SER A 258 -6.25 -2.99 -15.82
C SER A 258 -6.32 -1.76 -16.75
N ALA A 259 -7.39 -0.98 -16.68
CA ALA A 259 -7.57 0.22 -17.49
C ALA A 259 -7.09 1.50 -16.80
N VAL A 260 -6.85 1.47 -15.48
CA VAL A 260 -6.51 2.65 -14.68
C VAL A 260 -5.23 3.33 -15.20
N ALA A 261 -4.19 2.55 -15.51
CA ALA A 261 -2.91 3.04 -16.00
C ALA A 261 -3.07 3.83 -17.31
N GLY A 262 -3.68 3.22 -18.33
CA GLY A 262 -3.91 3.85 -19.63
C GLY A 262 -4.79 5.10 -19.55
N VAL A 263 -5.76 5.11 -18.64
CA VAL A 263 -6.63 6.28 -18.42
C VAL A 263 -5.86 7.43 -17.76
N LYS A 264 -5.04 7.16 -16.73
CA LYS A 264 -4.17 8.16 -16.12
C LYS A 264 -3.17 8.72 -17.12
N ALA A 265 -2.58 7.87 -17.98
CA ALA A 265 -1.68 8.30 -19.05
C ALA A 265 -2.36 9.27 -20.03
N LYS A 266 -3.61 9.00 -20.43
CA LYS A 266 -4.39 9.92 -21.29
C LYS A 266 -4.66 11.26 -20.61
N ILE A 267 -4.96 11.27 -19.31
CA ILE A 267 -5.16 12.52 -18.54
C ILE A 267 -3.84 13.31 -18.46
N ARG A 268 -2.70 12.65 -18.21
CA ARG A 268 -1.37 13.28 -18.26
C ARG A 268 -1.07 13.88 -19.62
N ALA A 269 -1.35 13.15 -20.70
CA ALA A 269 -1.18 13.65 -22.07
C ALA A 269 -2.05 14.89 -22.34
N ALA A 270 -3.28 14.93 -21.84
CA ALA A 270 -4.16 16.10 -21.92
C ALA A 270 -3.58 17.31 -21.16
N TYR A 271 -3.03 17.12 -19.96
CA TYR A 271 -2.32 18.18 -19.23
C TYR A 271 -1.09 18.71 -19.98
N ARG A 272 -0.27 17.82 -20.54
CA ARG A 272 0.93 18.20 -21.33
C ARG A 272 0.56 19.03 -22.55
N LYS A 273 -0.53 18.68 -23.25
CA LYS A 273 -1.07 19.45 -24.39
C LYS A 273 -1.46 20.88 -24.00
N LEU A 274 -1.82 21.09 -22.73
CA LEU A 274 -2.19 22.40 -22.17
C LEU A 274 -0.99 23.15 -21.55
N GLY A 275 0.22 22.61 -21.65
CA GLY A 275 1.43 23.21 -21.11
C GLY A 275 1.54 23.16 -19.58
N VAL A 276 0.77 22.29 -18.92
CA VAL A 276 0.82 22.10 -17.46
C VAL A 276 2.02 21.21 -17.12
N LYS A 277 2.88 21.68 -16.22
CA LYS A 277 4.05 20.92 -15.72
C LYS A 277 3.60 19.76 -14.82
N SER A 278 4.44 18.73 -14.69
CA SER A 278 4.17 17.56 -13.84
C SER A 278 3.87 17.95 -12.39
N GLU A 279 4.62 18.89 -11.83
CA GLU A 279 4.42 19.40 -10.46
C GLU A 279 3.03 20.01 -10.23
N ASP A 280 2.45 20.62 -11.27
CA ASP A 280 1.15 21.30 -11.23
C ASP A 280 -0.03 20.35 -11.51
N MET A 281 0.24 19.09 -11.89
CA MET A 281 -0.79 18.07 -12.09
C MET A 281 -1.35 17.56 -10.75
N SER A 282 -2.54 16.94 -10.78
CA SER A 282 -3.07 16.31 -9.56
C SER A 282 -2.19 15.14 -9.10
N LYS A 283 -1.79 15.10 -7.82
CA LYS A 283 -1.00 14.02 -7.21
C LYS A 283 -1.46 12.58 -7.47
N TRP A 284 -2.74 12.39 -7.78
CA TRP A 284 -3.34 11.08 -8.03
C TRP A 284 -3.13 10.57 -9.46
N VAL A 285 -2.75 11.48 -10.36
CA VAL A 285 -2.52 11.23 -11.79
C VAL A 285 -1.13 11.71 -12.22
N GLN A 286 -0.44 12.47 -11.37
CA GLN A 286 1.00 12.67 -11.47
C GLN A 286 1.67 11.33 -11.72
N GLU A 287 2.61 11.37 -12.64
CA GLU A 287 3.64 10.35 -12.72
C GLU A 287 4.30 10.38 -11.34
N VAL A 288 4.15 9.31 -10.54
CA VAL A 288 4.99 9.20 -9.36
C VAL A 288 6.40 9.22 -9.94
N GLU A 289 7.17 10.24 -9.58
CA GLU A 289 8.60 10.41 -9.89
C GLU A 289 9.47 9.25 -9.37
N MET A 290 8.90 8.06 -9.14
CA MET A 290 9.69 6.85 -9.10
C MET A 290 10.31 6.57 -10.46
N ARG A 291 9.68 6.94 -11.59
CA ARG A 291 10.34 6.76 -12.89
C ARG A 291 11.39 7.82 -13.16
N GLU A 292 11.15 9.11 -12.89
CA GLU A 292 12.20 10.12 -13.14
C GLU A 292 13.41 9.93 -12.23
N LYS A 293 13.25 9.58 -10.93
CA LYS A 293 14.41 9.27 -10.07
C LYS A 293 15.06 7.90 -10.31
N VAL A 294 14.33 6.89 -10.80
CA VAL A 294 14.91 5.57 -11.15
C VAL A 294 15.47 5.57 -12.58
N GLN A 295 14.98 6.43 -13.47
CA GLN A 295 15.37 6.51 -14.88
C GLN A 295 16.46 7.55 -15.12
N GLU A 296 16.47 8.71 -14.41
CA GLU A 296 17.67 9.58 -14.38
C GLU A 296 18.85 8.85 -13.73
N SER A 297 18.64 7.97 -12.74
CA SER A 297 19.74 7.16 -12.20
C SER A 297 20.19 6.00 -13.12
N CYS A 298 19.53 5.78 -14.26
CA CYS A 298 19.90 4.74 -15.23
C CYS A 298 20.53 5.28 -16.52
N GLU A 299 20.41 6.58 -16.83
CA GLU A 299 21.25 7.17 -17.88
C GLU A 299 22.61 7.52 -17.26
N ILE A 300 23.62 6.70 -17.54
CA ILE A 300 24.98 7.00 -17.14
C ILE A 300 25.79 7.14 -18.42
N SER A 301 26.35 8.33 -18.63
CA SER A 301 27.38 8.61 -19.62
C SER A 301 28.71 7.95 -19.21
N ILE A 302 28.76 6.62 -19.22
CA ILE A 302 30.00 5.85 -19.40
C ILE A 302 29.90 5.16 -20.76
N GLU A 303 31.06 4.99 -21.40
CA GLU A 303 31.26 4.12 -22.56
C GLU A 303 30.32 2.92 -22.50
N GLU A 304 29.47 2.77 -23.52
CA GLU A 304 28.53 1.67 -23.63
C GLU A 304 29.28 0.34 -23.42
N VAL A 305 28.64 -0.63 -22.75
CA VAL A 305 29.25 -1.97 -22.71
C VAL A 305 29.27 -2.53 -24.12
N THR A 306 30.45 -2.54 -24.72
CA THR A 306 30.68 -3.07 -26.05
C THR A 306 31.12 -4.52 -25.99
N ARG A 307 30.77 -5.30 -27.01
CA ARG A 307 31.32 -6.65 -27.22
C ARG A 307 32.85 -6.64 -27.20
N GLU A 308 33.46 -5.60 -27.78
CA GLU A 308 34.92 -5.45 -27.80
C GLU A 308 35.49 -5.18 -26.40
N GLY A 309 34.83 -4.34 -25.59
CA GLY A 309 35.19 -4.09 -24.19
C GLY A 309 35.12 -5.37 -23.36
N ILE A 310 34.01 -6.11 -23.43
CA ILE A 310 33.88 -7.41 -22.75
C ILE A 310 34.97 -8.37 -23.22
N ALA A 311 35.27 -8.42 -24.53
CA ALA A 311 36.35 -9.25 -25.07
C ALA A 311 37.75 -8.83 -24.59
N LYS A 312 37.96 -7.58 -24.18
CA LYS A 312 39.17 -7.10 -23.51
C LYS A 312 39.14 -7.25 -21.99
N GLY A 313 37.99 -7.61 -21.42
CA GLY A 313 37.77 -7.69 -19.97
C GLY A 313 37.52 -6.32 -19.34
N ILE A 314 37.07 -5.35 -20.12
CA ILE A 314 36.77 -3.98 -19.68
C ILE A 314 35.25 -3.86 -19.62
N VAL A 315 34.72 -3.71 -18.41
CA VAL A 315 33.28 -3.68 -18.17
C VAL A 315 32.92 -2.45 -17.32
N PRO A 316 32.25 -1.46 -17.90
CA PRO A 316 31.60 -0.38 -17.16
C PRO A 316 30.63 -0.91 -16.10
N VAL A 317 30.73 -0.35 -14.89
CA VAL A 317 29.90 -0.73 -13.73
C VAL A 317 29.35 0.49 -13.00
N ARG A 318 28.13 0.35 -12.50
CA ARG A 318 27.55 1.26 -11.50
C ARG A 318 27.83 0.71 -10.12
N ILE A 319 28.40 1.52 -9.25
CA ILE A 319 28.84 1.10 -7.92
C ILE A 319 27.80 1.45 -6.87
N LEU A 320 27.31 2.69 -6.87
CA LEU A 320 26.40 3.21 -5.85
C LEU A 320 25.44 4.26 -6.44
N VAL A 321 24.18 4.22 -6.01
CA VAL A 321 23.12 5.16 -6.43
C VAL A 321 22.69 6.01 -5.23
N PRO A 322 22.46 7.32 -5.40
CA PRO A 322 21.93 8.16 -4.32
C PRO A 322 20.50 7.77 -3.94
N GLY A 323 20.14 7.97 -2.68
CA GLY A 323 18.80 7.69 -2.16
C GLY A 323 18.64 6.32 -1.53
N PHE A 324 17.41 5.79 -1.52
CA PHE A 324 17.09 4.54 -0.83
C PHE A 324 17.77 3.33 -1.46
N ASN A 325 18.35 2.50 -0.61
CA ASN A 325 18.77 1.17 -0.97
C ASN A 325 17.54 0.26 -1.20
N SER A 326 17.73 -0.93 -1.81
CA SER A 326 16.61 -1.80 -2.23
C SER A 326 15.66 -2.20 -1.08
N SER A 327 16.19 -2.36 0.14
CA SER A 327 15.40 -2.68 1.34
C SER A 327 14.86 -1.46 2.10
N LYS A 328 15.16 -0.24 1.65
CA LYS A 328 14.91 1.05 2.31
C LYS A 328 15.51 1.23 3.71
N GLY A 329 16.32 0.28 4.18
CA GLY A 329 17.01 0.37 5.48
C GLY A 329 18.14 1.41 5.50
N ARG A 330 18.63 1.84 4.33
CA ARG A 330 19.67 2.88 4.18
C ARG A 330 19.28 3.89 3.12
N PHE A 331 19.69 5.13 3.32
CA PHE A 331 19.58 6.22 2.35
C PHE A 331 20.97 6.81 2.11
N TYR A 332 21.50 6.74 0.89
CA TYR A 332 22.82 7.25 0.53
C TYR A 332 22.76 8.73 0.15
N SER A 333 23.53 9.57 0.83
CA SER A 333 23.65 11.00 0.50
C SER A 333 24.51 11.21 -0.76
N GLU A 334 24.41 12.39 -1.36
CA GLU A 334 25.32 12.82 -2.45
C GLU A 334 26.79 12.77 -2.02
N GLN A 335 27.08 13.08 -0.76
CA GLN A 335 28.44 12.98 -0.21
C GLN A 335 28.93 11.54 -0.18
N ALA A 336 28.08 10.57 0.18
CA ALA A 336 28.44 9.15 0.13
C ALA A 336 28.76 8.69 -1.31
N ILE A 337 28.10 9.27 -2.32
CA ILE A 337 28.42 9.03 -3.73
C ILE A 337 29.78 9.61 -4.12
N GLN A 338 30.07 10.85 -3.73
CA GLN A 338 31.36 11.49 -4.00
C GLN A 338 32.51 10.72 -3.32
N ASP A 339 32.29 10.25 -2.10
CA ASP A 339 33.24 9.42 -1.37
C ASP A 339 33.45 8.08 -2.10
N ALA A 340 32.39 7.42 -2.55
CA ALA A 340 32.48 6.17 -3.31
C ALA A 340 33.31 6.33 -4.60
N ALA A 341 33.05 7.39 -5.35
CA ALA A 341 33.80 7.72 -6.57
C ALA A 341 35.29 7.98 -6.34
N THR A 342 35.69 8.34 -5.12
CA THR A 342 37.10 8.63 -4.78
C THR A 342 37.78 7.46 -4.06
N ILE A 343 37.05 6.73 -3.22
CA ILE A 343 37.59 5.68 -2.34
C ILE A 343 37.82 4.39 -3.12
N PHE A 344 36.96 4.07 -4.09
CA PHE A 344 36.93 2.77 -4.74
C PHE A 344 37.83 2.68 -5.99
N ASP A 345 38.49 3.76 -6.41
CA ASP A 345 39.49 3.68 -7.48
C ASP A 345 40.65 2.76 -7.08
N GLY A 346 40.96 1.79 -7.93
CA GLY A 346 41.95 0.74 -7.66
C GLY A 346 41.47 -0.38 -6.74
N ALA A 347 40.18 -0.43 -6.37
CA ALA A 347 39.62 -1.48 -5.53
C ALA A 347 39.71 -2.87 -6.19
N LYS A 348 40.01 -3.89 -5.40
CA LYS A 348 39.85 -5.29 -5.83
C LYS A 348 38.38 -5.69 -5.76
N MET A 349 37.95 -6.43 -6.76
CA MET A 349 36.61 -6.98 -6.85
C MET A 349 36.63 -8.49 -6.77
N TYR A 350 35.78 -9.07 -5.92
CA TYR A 350 35.67 -10.52 -5.75
C TYR A 350 34.32 -11.03 -6.27
N ALA A 351 34.23 -12.33 -6.53
CA ALA A 351 32.97 -13.00 -6.78
C ALA A 351 32.32 -13.38 -5.45
N ASP A 352 31.09 -12.91 -5.25
CA ASP A 352 30.28 -13.05 -4.04
C ASP A 352 30.90 -12.39 -2.78
N HIS A 353 30.04 -11.92 -1.88
CA HIS A 353 30.50 -11.34 -0.61
C HIS A 353 31.10 -12.41 0.30
N ALA A 354 32.09 -12.00 1.11
CA ALA A 354 32.57 -12.83 2.21
C ALA A 354 31.43 -13.07 3.19
N THR A 355 31.31 -14.29 3.68
CA THR A 355 30.54 -14.53 4.90
C THR A 355 31.25 -13.91 6.10
N GLU A 356 30.53 -13.58 7.17
CA GLU A 356 31.15 -13.02 8.39
C GLU A 356 32.25 -13.91 8.98
N SER A 357 32.16 -15.23 8.77
CA SER A 357 33.19 -16.17 9.23
C SER A 357 34.45 -16.06 8.39
N GLU A 358 34.30 -15.92 7.06
CA GLU A 358 35.44 -15.73 6.15
C GLU A 358 36.11 -14.37 6.35
N GLU A 359 35.35 -13.31 6.63
CA GLU A 359 35.93 -12.00 6.97
C GLU A 359 36.81 -12.08 8.24
N LYS A 360 36.40 -12.87 9.23
CA LYS A 360 37.17 -13.06 10.48
C LYS A 360 38.40 -13.95 10.26
N GLU A 361 38.26 -15.03 9.51
CA GLU A 361 39.32 -16.01 9.32
C GLU A 361 40.35 -15.60 8.26
N LYS A 362 39.91 -14.89 7.21
CA LYS A 362 40.75 -14.43 6.10
C LYS A 362 40.33 -13.03 5.61
N PRO A 363 40.62 -11.97 6.40
CA PRO A 363 40.29 -10.60 6.03
C PRO A 363 40.87 -10.17 4.67
N GLU A 364 42.04 -10.69 4.30
CA GLU A 364 42.70 -10.35 3.03
C GLU A 364 42.10 -11.04 1.79
N ARG A 365 41.12 -11.94 1.99
CA ARG A 365 40.45 -12.74 0.97
C ARG A 365 41.44 -13.62 0.19
N SER A 366 40.93 -14.40 -0.76
CA SER A 366 41.74 -15.33 -1.54
C SER A 366 41.96 -14.80 -2.96
N ILE A 367 43.19 -14.95 -3.47
CA ILE A 367 43.54 -14.57 -4.84
C ILE A 367 42.72 -15.34 -5.90
N ARG A 368 42.16 -16.50 -5.54
CA ARG A 368 41.29 -17.27 -6.44
C ARG A 368 39.94 -16.60 -6.69
N ASP A 369 39.50 -15.79 -5.74
CA ASP A 369 38.19 -15.14 -5.78
C ASP A 369 38.29 -13.73 -6.36
N TRP A 370 39.52 -13.19 -6.43
CA TRP A 370 39.80 -11.91 -7.07
C TRP A 370 39.49 -11.99 -8.56
N SER A 371 38.45 -11.26 -8.96
CA SER A 371 37.83 -11.39 -10.27
C SER A 371 37.99 -10.15 -11.16
N ALA A 372 38.22 -8.98 -10.56
CA ALA A 372 38.53 -7.75 -11.29
C ALA A 372 39.24 -6.70 -10.43
N THR A 373 39.74 -5.65 -11.07
CA THR A 373 40.13 -4.40 -10.40
C THR A 373 39.35 -3.24 -10.98
N LEU A 374 38.84 -2.39 -10.11
CA LEU A 374 38.06 -1.21 -10.46
C LEU A 374 38.99 -0.03 -10.76
N HIS A 375 38.73 0.69 -11.84
CA HIS A 375 39.48 1.85 -12.30
C HIS A 375 38.54 2.96 -12.76
N ASP A 376 39.09 4.16 -12.91
CA ASP A 376 38.42 5.32 -13.51
C ASP A 376 37.08 5.62 -12.80
N THR A 377 37.07 5.52 -11.47
CA THR A 377 35.86 5.78 -10.71
C THR A 377 35.55 7.26 -10.65
N GLN A 378 34.30 7.62 -10.89
CA GLN A 378 33.84 9.01 -10.94
C GLN A 378 32.37 9.11 -10.56
N VAL A 379 31.90 10.35 -10.38
CA VAL A 379 30.46 10.64 -10.29
C VAL A 379 29.95 10.89 -11.71
N SER A 380 28.92 10.17 -12.14
CA SER A 380 28.27 10.40 -13.43
C SER A 380 27.52 11.74 -13.46
N GLU A 381 27.16 12.23 -14.65
CA GLU A 381 26.32 13.43 -14.80
C GLU A 381 24.96 13.29 -14.09
N THR A 382 24.51 12.04 -13.92
CA THR A 382 23.28 11.65 -13.22
C THR A 382 23.46 11.39 -11.72
N GLY A 383 24.63 11.72 -11.17
CA GLY A 383 24.87 11.67 -9.73
C GLY A 383 25.07 10.27 -9.15
N ASN A 384 25.46 9.28 -9.97
CA ASN A 384 25.81 7.93 -9.51
C ASN A 384 27.33 7.78 -9.33
N ALA A 385 27.78 6.92 -8.42
CA ALA A 385 29.18 6.49 -8.37
C ALA A 385 29.37 5.34 -9.34
N VAL A 386 30.31 5.51 -10.26
CA VAL A 386 30.51 4.61 -11.39
C VAL A 386 31.99 4.37 -11.64
N GLY A 387 32.34 3.34 -12.40
CA GLY A 387 33.73 3.05 -12.77
C GLY A 387 33.85 1.91 -13.78
N THR A 388 35.09 1.50 -14.06
CA THR A 388 35.43 0.49 -15.06
C THR A 388 36.09 -0.72 -14.41
N ALA A 389 35.44 -1.88 -14.49
CA ALA A 389 35.97 -3.14 -13.97
C ALA A 389 36.89 -3.81 -15.01
N HIS A 390 38.16 -3.99 -14.64
CA HIS A 390 39.14 -4.76 -15.40
C HIS A 390 39.13 -6.21 -14.94
N ILE A 391 38.35 -7.04 -15.63
CA ILE A 391 38.14 -8.45 -15.33
C ILE A 391 39.41 -9.25 -15.64
N ASN A 392 40.00 -9.87 -14.61
CA ASN A 392 41.14 -10.77 -14.74
C ASN A 392 40.73 -12.26 -14.69
N ALA A 393 39.50 -12.56 -14.26
CA ALA A 393 38.95 -13.91 -14.22
C ALA A 393 38.29 -14.33 -15.54
N GLY A 394 38.88 -15.31 -16.23
CA GLY A 394 38.38 -15.80 -17.52
C GLY A 394 36.96 -16.36 -17.47
N TRP A 395 36.60 -17.08 -16.41
CA TRP A 395 35.26 -17.64 -16.23
C TRP A 395 34.18 -16.55 -16.08
N LEU A 396 34.50 -15.47 -15.37
CA LEU A 396 33.57 -14.36 -15.15
C LEU A 396 33.38 -13.56 -16.44
N LYS A 397 34.47 -13.35 -17.19
CA LYS A 397 34.43 -12.72 -18.51
C LYS A 397 33.51 -13.47 -19.48
N GLU A 398 33.59 -14.80 -19.52
CA GLU A 398 32.68 -15.63 -20.33
C GLU A 398 31.23 -15.51 -19.86
N LYS A 399 30.99 -15.52 -18.54
CA LYS A 399 29.65 -15.31 -17.98
C LYS A 399 29.07 -13.95 -18.33
N ILE A 400 29.85 -12.88 -18.21
CA ILE A 400 29.45 -11.51 -18.59
C ILE A 400 29.13 -11.45 -20.09
N ALA A 401 29.94 -12.08 -20.95
CA ALA A 401 29.65 -12.14 -22.38
C ALA A 401 28.32 -12.84 -22.66
N ASN A 402 28.04 -13.97 -22.00
CA ASN A 402 26.78 -14.69 -22.16
C ASN A 402 25.58 -13.86 -21.68
N LEU A 403 25.68 -13.21 -20.51
CA LEU A 403 24.62 -12.34 -19.98
C LEU A 403 24.38 -11.14 -20.90
N TYR A 404 25.44 -10.56 -21.47
CA TYR A 404 25.33 -9.45 -22.42
C TYR A 404 24.57 -9.87 -23.70
N GLU A 405 24.88 -11.04 -24.26
CA GLU A 405 24.18 -11.56 -25.44
C GLU A 405 22.71 -11.88 -25.15
N GLN A 406 22.40 -12.31 -23.93
CA GLN A 406 21.03 -12.58 -23.48
C GLN A 406 20.24 -11.30 -23.16
N GLY A 407 20.94 -10.18 -22.94
CA GLY A 407 20.33 -8.93 -22.47
C GLY A 407 20.12 -8.87 -20.96
N ASP A 408 20.68 -9.83 -20.22
CA ASP A 408 20.47 -10.04 -18.77
C ASP A 408 21.65 -9.53 -17.93
N LEU A 409 22.56 -8.74 -18.53
CA LEU A 409 23.76 -8.26 -17.83
C LEU A 409 23.41 -7.38 -16.62
N GLU A 410 22.30 -6.65 -16.69
CA GLU A 410 21.74 -5.85 -15.59
C GLU A 410 21.42 -6.64 -14.32
N HIS A 411 21.26 -7.97 -14.41
CA HIS A 411 21.05 -8.83 -13.25
C HIS A 411 22.36 -9.19 -12.52
N LEU A 412 23.53 -8.85 -13.07
CA LEU A 412 24.79 -8.99 -12.36
C LEU A 412 25.01 -7.76 -11.47
N GLY A 413 24.77 -7.92 -10.17
CA GLY A 413 24.88 -6.85 -9.19
C GLY A 413 26.31 -6.49 -8.80
N ILE A 414 26.49 -5.24 -8.37
CA ILE A 414 27.71 -4.75 -7.74
C ILE A 414 27.39 -4.32 -6.31
N SER A 415 28.16 -4.80 -5.34
CA SER A 415 27.90 -4.54 -3.93
C SER A 415 29.16 -4.09 -3.20
N ILE A 416 29.00 -3.07 -2.36
CA ILE A 416 30.11 -2.48 -1.60
C ILE A 416 30.19 -3.09 -0.20
N ASN A 417 31.40 -3.37 0.25
CA ASN A 417 31.69 -3.69 1.65
C ASN A 417 32.52 -2.55 2.26
N ALA A 418 31.81 -1.62 2.89
CA ALA A 418 32.40 -0.45 3.53
C ALA A 418 31.54 -0.01 4.71
N VAL A 419 32.19 0.54 5.75
CA VAL A 419 31.50 1.17 6.87
C VAL A 419 31.36 2.67 6.60
N GLY A 420 30.13 3.16 6.59
CA GLY A 420 29.81 4.58 6.45
C GLY A 420 29.44 5.26 7.77
N LYS A 421 29.37 6.59 7.75
CA LYS A 421 28.77 7.39 8.84
C LYS A 421 27.25 7.34 8.69
N GLY A 422 26.56 6.77 9.67
CA GLY A 422 25.12 6.54 9.61
C GLY A 422 24.37 7.26 10.73
N THR A 423 23.27 7.93 10.38
CA THR A 423 22.37 8.61 11.33
C THR A 423 20.95 8.11 11.14
N ASN A 424 20.28 7.67 12.21
CA ASN A 424 18.89 7.22 12.12
C ASN A 424 17.98 8.42 11.83
N GLN A 425 17.21 8.37 10.74
CA GLN A 425 16.32 9.44 10.32
C GLN A 425 15.06 8.88 9.66
N THR A 426 13.98 9.67 9.66
CA THR A 426 12.80 9.38 8.84
C THR A 426 12.87 10.21 7.57
N ILE A 427 13.04 9.56 6.42
CA ILE A 427 13.08 10.18 5.10
C ILE A 427 11.87 9.67 4.32
N GLU A 428 11.09 10.56 3.70
CA GLU A 428 9.89 10.20 2.93
C GLU A 428 8.92 9.25 3.68
N GLY A 429 8.78 9.44 5.01
CA GLY A 429 7.92 8.63 5.87
C GLY A 429 8.46 7.25 6.24
N THR A 430 9.68 6.90 5.81
CA THR A 430 10.34 5.63 6.13
C THR A 430 11.47 5.84 7.12
N LYS A 431 11.49 5.08 8.23
CA LYS A 431 12.64 5.06 9.15
C LYS A 431 13.81 4.37 8.45
N THR A 432 14.94 5.06 8.34
CA THR A 432 16.12 4.60 7.61
C THR A 432 17.40 5.12 8.27
N VAL A 433 18.54 4.54 7.91
CA VAL A 433 19.86 5.07 8.26
C VAL A 433 20.34 5.96 7.12
N LEU A 434 20.41 7.27 7.34
CA LEU A 434 21.07 8.20 6.42
C LEU A 434 22.57 7.93 6.45
N VAL A 435 23.14 7.48 5.34
CA VAL A 435 24.58 7.33 5.14
C VAL A 435 25.12 8.66 4.64
N GLU A 436 25.71 9.44 5.54
CA GLU A 436 26.18 10.80 5.29
C GLU A 436 27.53 10.84 4.55
N GLY A 437 28.28 9.74 4.57
CA GLY A 437 29.56 9.62 3.89
C GLY A 437 30.21 8.26 4.13
N LEU A 438 31.22 7.94 3.32
CA LEU A 438 32.00 6.70 3.40
C LEU A 438 33.40 6.97 3.96
N VAL A 439 33.96 5.99 4.65
CA VAL A 439 35.28 6.13 5.29
C VAL A 439 36.28 5.22 4.60
N LYS A 440 37.37 5.80 4.06
CA LYS A 440 38.39 5.04 3.30
C LYS A 440 39.06 3.94 4.12
N SER A 441 39.30 4.16 5.41
CA SER A 441 40.00 3.19 6.27
C SER A 441 39.18 1.96 6.63
N THR A 442 37.88 1.96 6.35
CA THR A 442 36.95 0.85 6.62
C THR A 442 36.45 0.19 5.34
N PHE A 443 37.00 0.59 4.19
CA PHE A 443 36.74 -0.04 2.91
C PHE A 443 37.40 -1.42 2.85
N GLN A 444 36.64 -2.43 2.44
CA GLN A 444 37.15 -3.79 2.24
C GLN A 444 37.18 -4.18 0.76
N SER A 445 36.03 -4.17 0.09
CA SER A 445 35.90 -4.66 -1.30
C SER A 445 34.69 -4.08 -2.03
N VAL A 446 34.71 -4.23 -3.36
CA VAL A 446 33.55 -4.02 -4.24
C VAL A 446 33.31 -5.33 -5.01
N ASP A 447 32.27 -6.08 -4.68
CA ASP A 447 32.11 -7.46 -5.14
C ASP A 447 30.99 -7.62 -6.18
N PHE A 448 31.18 -8.56 -7.11
CA PHE A 448 30.14 -9.02 -8.02
C PHE A 448 29.20 -9.96 -7.26
N VAL A 449 27.90 -9.68 -7.28
CA VAL A 449 26.88 -10.43 -6.55
C VAL A 449 25.68 -10.72 -7.43
N THR A 450 24.84 -11.66 -7.01
CA THR A 450 23.55 -11.94 -7.68
C THR A 450 22.52 -10.84 -7.45
N GLU A 451 22.51 -10.23 -6.25
CA GLU A 451 21.55 -9.17 -5.91
C GLU A 451 22.28 -8.03 -5.18
N ALA A 452 22.27 -6.83 -5.76
CA ALA A 452 22.90 -5.66 -5.17
C ALA A 452 21.93 -4.92 -4.23
N GLY A 453 22.34 -4.74 -2.97
CA GLY A 453 21.54 -4.01 -1.99
C GLY A 453 21.55 -2.49 -2.15
N ALA A 454 22.55 -1.92 -2.86
CA ALA A 454 22.82 -0.48 -2.95
C ALA A 454 22.69 0.09 -4.38
N GLY A 455 22.06 -0.65 -5.30
CA GLY A 455 21.79 -0.21 -6.67
C GLY A 455 22.95 -0.41 -7.68
N GLY A 456 24.05 -1.05 -7.27
CA GLY A 456 25.16 -1.33 -8.17
C GLY A 456 24.85 -2.45 -9.19
N GLN A 457 25.32 -2.30 -10.43
CA GLN A 457 25.10 -3.29 -11.50
C GLN A 457 26.26 -3.29 -12.52
N ALA A 458 26.50 -4.43 -13.15
CA ALA A 458 27.36 -4.55 -14.32
C ALA A 458 26.52 -4.35 -15.58
N GLY A 459 27.06 -3.68 -16.60
CA GLY A 459 26.31 -3.45 -17.84
C GLY A 459 25.33 -2.28 -17.76
N LEU A 460 25.55 -1.27 -18.61
CA LEU A 460 24.60 -0.21 -18.88
C LEU A 460 24.36 -0.21 -20.39
N ARG A 461 23.11 -0.50 -20.80
CA ARG A 461 22.65 -0.40 -22.19
C ARG A 461 21.95 0.94 -22.37
N GLU A 462 22.26 1.64 -23.46
CA GLU A 462 21.42 2.73 -23.94
C GLU A 462 20.12 2.11 -24.49
N SER A 463 19.05 2.26 -23.72
CA SER A 463 17.66 2.20 -24.20
C SER A 463 17.29 1.08 -25.18
N VAL A 464 16.95 -0.11 -24.66
CA VAL A 464 15.75 -0.79 -25.20
C VAL A 464 14.59 -0.32 -24.34
N GLN A 465 13.68 0.39 -24.99
CA GLN A 465 12.42 0.89 -24.46
C GLN A 465 11.53 -0.30 -24.06
N ILE A 466 11.88 -1.00 -22.98
CA ILE A 466 11.04 -2.05 -22.40
C ILE A 466 10.01 -1.33 -21.53
N GLY A 467 8.86 -1.05 -22.15
CA GLY A 467 7.65 -0.59 -21.48
C GLY A 467 7.06 -1.69 -20.59
N LEU A 468 7.76 -2.05 -19.52
CA LEU A 468 7.20 -2.78 -18.40
C LEU A 468 6.77 -1.74 -17.35
N ASP A 469 5.49 -1.38 -17.42
CA ASP A 469 4.75 -0.65 -16.39
C ASP A 469 4.61 -1.59 -15.17
N VAL A 470 5.45 -1.39 -14.15
CA VAL A 470 5.25 -1.99 -12.83
C VAL A 470 4.54 -0.94 -11.97
N ASP A 471 3.22 -1.00 -11.94
CA ASP A 471 2.39 -0.04 -11.20
C ASP A 471 2.36 -0.34 -9.70
N LEU A 472 2.38 0.74 -8.89
CA LEU A 472 2.00 0.73 -7.48
C LEU A 472 0.49 0.39 -7.36
N MET A 473 0.19 -0.87 -7.03
CA MET A 473 -1.14 -1.27 -6.54
C MET A 473 -1.40 -0.64 -5.17
N ASP A 474 -2.56 -0.02 -5.00
CA ASP A 474 -2.98 0.42 -3.66
C ASP A 474 -3.29 -0.79 -2.76
N VAL A 475 -3.27 -0.61 -1.43
CA VAL A 475 -3.46 -1.71 -0.45
C VAL A 475 -4.82 -2.41 -0.62
N ALA A 476 -5.84 -1.71 -1.12
CA ALA A 476 -7.16 -2.30 -1.37
C ALA A 476 -7.14 -3.17 -2.64
N GLN A 477 -6.43 -2.74 -3.68
CA GLN A 477 -6.22 -3.48 -4.92
C GLN A 477 -5.30 -4.69 -4.71
N LEU A 478 -4.28 -4.58 -3.86
CA LEU A 478 -3.42 -5.70 -3.47
C LEU A 478 -4.21 -6.77 -2.69
N ARG A 479 -5.13 -6.35 -1.81
CA ARG A 479 -6.05 -7.24 -1.07
C ARG A 479 -6.99 -8.02 -1.98
N GLU A 480 -7.42 -7.42 -3.09
CA GLU A 480 -8.33 -8.07 -4.05
C GLU A 480 -7.56 -8.97 -5.03
N ALA A 481 -6.41 -8.52 -5.53
CA ALA A 481 -5.64 -9.23 -6.54
C ALA A 481 -4.80 -10.38 -5.97
N ARG A 482 -4.23 -10.21 -4.75
CA ARG A 482 -3.32 -11.16 -4.10
C ARG A 482 -3.52 -11.16 -2.57
N PRO A 483 -4.66 -11.69 -2.08
CA PRO A 483 -4.94 -11.75 -0.65
C PRO A 483 -3.92 -12.57 0.14
N ASP A 484 -3.26 -13.53 -0.52
CA ASP A 484 -2.18 -14.35 0.03
C ASP A 484 -0.98 -13.51 0.50
N LEU A 485 -0.53 -12.57 -0.33
CA LEU A 485 0.61 -11.69 -0.03
C LEU A 485 0.26 -10.68 1.08
N VAL A 486 -0.97 -10.17 1.10
CA VAL A 486 -1.41 -9.28 2.18
C VAL A 486 -1.46 -10.03 3.50
N THR A 487 -1.92 -11.27 3.49
CA THR A 487 -2.00 -12.07 4.72
C THR A 487 -0.61 -12.41 5.24
N SER A 488 0.35 -12.74 4.37
CA SER A 488 1.74 -12.98 4.81
C SER A 488 2.39 -11.73 5.38
N ILE A 489 2.24 -10.58 4.71
CA ILE A 489 2.76 -9.29 5.17
C ILE A 489 2.10 -8.87 6.49
N GLU A 490 0.78 -9.03 6.64
CA GLU A 490 0.09 -8.73 7.90
C GLU A 490 0.51 -9.63 9.05
N THR A 491 0.84 -10.89 8.76
CA THR A 491 1.31 -11.85 9.77
C THR A 491 2.72 -11.47 10.21
N GLU A 492 3.61 -11.15 9.28
CA GLU A 492 4.99 -10.73 9.54
C GLU A 492 5.04 -9.38 10.29
N ILE A 493 4.21 -8.41 9.90
CA ILE A 493 4.06 -7.13 10.61
C ILE A 493 3.49 -7.36 12.02
N LYS A 494 2.50 -8.24 12.19
CA LYS A 494 1.95 -8.56 13.53
C LYS A 494 3.00 -9.20 14.43
N GLU A 495 3.83 -10.09 13.89
CA GLU A 495 4.92 -10.71 14.66
C GLU A 495 6.00 -9.68 15.03
N SER A 496 6.39 -8.81 14.09
CA SER A 496 7.32 -7.70 14.34
C SER A 496 6.79 -6.73 15.40
N VAL A 497 5.53 -6.30 15.28
CA VAL A 497 4.90 -5.38 16.26
C VAL A 497 4.76 -6.06 17.62
N LYS A 498 4.45 -7.36 17.67
CA LYS A 498 4.36 -8.11 18.93
C LYS A 498 5.72 -8.20 19.62
N GLN A 499 6.80 -8.39 18.85
CA GLN A 499 8.17 -8.40 19.36
C GLN A 499 8.57 -7.01 19.90
N GLU A 500 8.33 -5.94 19.15
CA GLU A 500 8.61 -4.56 19.57
C GLU A 500 7.80 -4.16 20.82
N VAL A 501 6.52 -4.54 20.91
CA VAL A 501 5.69 -4.28 22.10
C VAL A 501 6.21 -5.03 23.31
N LYS A 502 6.69 -6.27 23.13
CA LYS A 502 7.29 -7.05 24.22
C LYS A 502 8.57 -6.38 24.75
N GLU A 503 9.45 -5.95 23.85
CA GLU A 503 10.69 -5.23 24.21
C GLU A 503 10.37 -3.90 24.90
N ALA A 504 9.37 -3.16 24.43
CA ALA A 504 8.92 -1.93 25.07
C ALA A 504 8.33 -2.17 26.48
N MET A 505 7.56 -3.25 26.68
CA MET A 505 7.05 -3.62 28.00
C MET A 505 8.16 -4.04 28.97
N GLU A 506 9.19 -4.74 28.49
CA GLU A 506 10.37 -5.09 29.30
C GLU A 506 11.16 -3.84 29.70
N ALA A 507 11.37 -2.89 28.77
CA ALA A 507 12.03 -1.61 29.06
C ALA A 507 11.24 -0.73 30.04
N ILE A 508 9.90 -0.70 29.95
CA ILE A 508 9.05 0.02 30.91
C ILE A 508 9.18 -0.59 32.31
N LYS A 509 9.22 -1.92 32.41
CA LYS A 509 9.40 -2.61 33.68
C LYS A 509 10.76 -2.30 34.31
N GLU A 510 11.84 -2.29 33.53
CA GLU A 510 13.16 -1.88 34.02
C GLU A 510 13.16 -0.42 34.48
N LEU A 511 12.48 0.49 33.77
CA LEU A 511 12.35 1.88 34.20
C LEU A 511 11.58 2.04 35.52
N GLU A 512 10.54 1.24 35.74
CA GLU A 512 9.81 1.21 37.01
C GLU A 512 10.69 0.67 38.15
N ASP A 513 11.44 -0.40 37.92
CA ASP A 513 12.38 -0.97 38.89
C ASP A 513 13.49 0.03 39.24
N LEU A 514 14.11 0.68 38.23
CA LEU A 514 15.11 1.72 38.44
C LEU A 514 14.53 2.92 39.21
N LYS A 515 13.30 3.33 38.90
CA LYS A 515 12.64 4.44 39.60
C LYS A 515 12.43 4.11 41.07
N GLY A 516 12.03 2.87 41.39
CA GLY A 516 11.92 2.38 42.76
C GLY A 516 13.26 2.37 43.51
N GLN A 517 14.35 1.97 42.83
CA GLN A 517 15.70 2.04 43.39
C GLN A 517 16.15 3.49 43.65
N VAL A 518 15.89 4.41 42.71
CA VAL A 518 16.22 5.83 42.89
C VAL A 518 15.44 6.43 44.06
N GLU A 519 14.17 6.11 44.22
CA GLU A 519 13.35 6.58 45.35
C GLU A 519 13.90 6.05 46.69
N THR A 520 14.27 4.76 46.74
CA THR A 520 14.89 4.14 47.93
C THR A 520 16.24 4.78 48.26
N LEU A 521 17.11 4.96 47.27
CA LEU A 521 18.42 5.61 47.47
C LEU A 521 18.25 7.09 47.87
N THR A 522 17.19 7.75 47.42
CA THR A 522 16.91 9.14 47.80
C THR A 522 16.49 9.24 49.26
N THR A 523 15.65 8.31 49.74
CA THR A 523 15.23 8.28 51.16
C THR A 523 16.36 7.85 52.08
N GLU A 524 17.18 6.88 51.67
CA GLU A 524 18.39 6.48 52.40
C GLU A 524 19.40 7.63 52.51
N ASN A 525 19.69 8.33 51.41
CA ASN A 525 20.56 9.51 51.43
C ASN A 525 20.03 10.62 52.32
N GLY A 526 18.71 10.86 52.30
CA GLY A 526 18.07 11.83 53.21
C GLY A 526 18.27 11.45 54.68
N THR A 527 18.05 10.17 55.01
CA THR A 527 18.19 9.65 56.38
C THR A 527 19.63 9.73 56.86
N LEU A 528 20.58 9.30 56.02
CA LEU A 528 22.02 9.38 56.33
C LEU A 528 22.47 10.83 56.52
N LYS A 529 21.96 11.76 55.71
CA LYS A 529 22.28 13.18 55.86
C LYS A 529 21.81 13.73 57.21
N THR A 530 20.58 13.41 57.64
CA THR A 530 20.08 13.81 58.96
C THR A 530 20.89 13.20 60.09
N GLN A 531 21.26 11.92 59.99
CA GLN A 531 22.11 11.26 60.98
C GLN A 531 23.51 11.88 61.08
N ILE A 532 24.10 12.30 59.94
CA ILE A 532 25.37 13.01 59.93
C ILE A 532 25.24 14.39 60.60
N GLU A 533 24.20 15.15 60.28
CA GLU A 533 23.95 16.46 60.89
C GLU A 533 23.73 16.36 62.43
N GLU A 534 23.00 15.34 62.89
CA GLU A 534 22.82 15.06 64.33
C GLU A 534 24.14 14.65 65.00
N ALA A 535 24.92 13.78 64.36
CA ALA A 535 26.22 13.35 64.88
C ALA A 535 27.23 14.49 64.97
N GLU A 536 27.25 15.39 63.97
CA GLU A 536 28.08 16.60 64.00
C GLU A 536 27.67 17.55 65.12
N LYS A 537 26.37 17.73 65.34
CA LYS A 537 25.85 18.56 66.43
C LYS A 537 26.19 17.99 67.81
N GLU A 538 26.06 16.69 68.00
CA GLU A 538 26.45 16.02 69.26
C GLU A 538 27.96 16.08 69.49
N LYS A 539 28.77 15.95 68.44
CA LYS A 539 30.22 16.14 68.52
C LYS A 539 30.59 17.57 68.92
N ALA A 540 29.99 18.58 68.28
CA ALA A 540 30.22 19.98 68.62
C ALA A 540 29.79 20.30 70.06
N LYS A 541 28.65 19.74 70.51
CA LYS A 541 28.21 19.83 71.90
C LYS A 541 29.23 19.21 72.85
N ALA A 542 29.73 18.00 72.57
CA ALA A 542 30.71 17.34 73.42
C ALA A 542 32.04 18.12 73.52
N GLU A 543 32.52 18.67 72.40
CA GLU A 543 33.73 19.51 72.35
C GLU A 543 33.54 20.82 73.13
N ALA A 544 32.41 21.50 72.94
CA ALA A 544 32.09 22.72 73.67
C ALA A 544 31.93 22.46 75.17
N GLN A 545 31.25 21.38 75.58
CA GLN A 545 31.11 21.02 76.99
C GLN A 545 32.46 20.75 77.67
N ALA A 546 33.41 20.12 76.95
CA ALA A 546 34.74 19.89 77.48
C ALA A 546 35.49 21.21 77.73
N LEU A 547 35.43 22.15 76.78
CA LEU A 547 36.03 23.48 76.90
C LEU A 547 35.36 24.32 77.99
N ILE A 548 34.02 24.32 78.05
CA ILE A 548 33.24 25.02 79.06
C ILE A 548 33.59 24.51 80.46
N LYS A 549 33.64 23.19 80.64
CA LYS A 549 34.02 22.58 81.92
C LYS A 549 35.43 22.98 82.33
N GLU A 550 36.40 22.91 81.42
CA GLU A 550 37.79 23.30 81.69
C GLU A 550 37.90 24.78 82.10
N ALA A 551 37.20 25.68 81.40
CA ALA A 551 37.21 27.11 81.69
C ALA A 551 36.51 27.45 83.01
N VAL A 552 35.36 26.82 83.31
CA VAL A 552 34.64 27.00 84.58
C VAL A 552 35.44 26.41 85.75
N ASP A 553 36.11 25.29 85.57
CA ASP A 553 36.97 24.68 86.60
C ASP A 553 38.16 25.59 86.95
N LYS A 554 38.75 26.26 85.95
CA LYS A 554 39.82 27.26 86.13
C LYS A 554 39.34 28.58 86.76
N ALA A 555 38.05 28.90 86.72
CA ALA A 555 37.52 30.12 87.31
C ALA A 555 37.57 30.06 88.86
N GLU A 556 37.93 31.17 89.50
CA GLU A 556 37.96 31.30 90.97
C GLU A 556 36.56 31.59 91.53
N LEU A 557 35.61 30.69 91.26
CA LEU A 557 34.21 30.78 91.70
C LEU A 557 33.87 29.66 92.72
N PRO A 558 32.91 29.88 93.64
CA PRO A 558 32.41 28.82 94.50
C PRO A 558 31.75 27.68 93.71
N ASP A 559 31.80 26.44 94.24
CA ASP A 559 31.30 25.23 93.55
C ASP A 559 29.83 25.34 93.11
N ALA A 560 28.99 26.03 93.90
CA ALA A 560 27.58 26.25 93.56
C ALA A 560 27.41 27.15 92.32
N ALA A 561 28.28 28.16 92.14
CA ALA A 561 28.27 29.05 90.99
C ALA A 561 28.83 28.34 89.74
N LYS A 562 29.89 27.54 89.89
CA LYS A 562 30.42 26.67 88.83
C LYS A 562 29.35 25.70 88.30
N ALA A 563 28.63 25.03 89.21
CA ALA A 563 27.57 24.11 88.84
C ALA A 563 26.41 24.81 88.09
N ARG A 564 26.11 26.06 88.45
CA ARG A 564 25.09 26.87 87.77
C ARG A 564 25.52 27.26 86.35
N LEU A 565 26.78 27.65 86.16
CA LEU A 565 27.34 27.96 84.84
C LEU A 565 27.36 26.72 83.94
N ILE A 566 27.85 25.57 84.42
CA ILE A 566 27.84 24.32 83.65
C ILE A 566 26.41 23.94 83.23
N LYS A 567 25.43 24.10 84.12
CA LYS A 567 24.02 23.83 83.80
C LYS A 567 23.43 24.83 82.79
N GLY A 568 23.81 26.10 82.88
CA GLY A 568 23.35 27.16 81.98
C GLY A 568 23.82 26.96 80.53
N PHE A 569 24.96 26.29 80.35
CA PHE A 569 25.54 26.02 79.04
C PHE A 569 25.37 24.56 78.59
N ALA A 570 24.53 23.74 79.25
CA ALA A 570 24.42 22.30 78.98
C ALA A 570 24.06 21.92 77.53
N ASP A 571 23.40 22.82 76.79
CA ASP A 571 23.02 22.64 75.38
C ASP A 571 23.85 23.48 74.40
N ALA A 572 24.90 24.16 74.89
CA ALA A 572 25.78 24.96 74.06
C ALA A 572 26.62 24.06 73.13
N THR A 573 26.75 24.50 71.88
CA THR A 573 27.56 23.85 70.84
C THR A 573 28.86 24.61 70.55
N THR A 574 29.07 25.74 71.24
CA THR A 574 30.27 26.58 71.20
C THR A 574 30.52 27.15 72.61
N ASP A 575 31.70 27.73 72.84
CA ASP A 575 32.10 28.41 74.08
C ASP A 575 31.80 29.93 74.06
N GLU A 576 31.09 30.40 73.05
CA GLU A 576 30.71 31.81 72.91
C GLU A 576 29.83 32.29 74.08
N GLY A 577 30.17 33.46 74.64
CA GLY A 577 29.46 34.05 75.78
C GLY A 577 29.81 33.42 77.14
N LEU A 578 30.65 32.38 77.19
CA LEU A 578 31.09 31.77 78.45
C LEU A 578 31.91 32.74 79.30
N GLU A 579 32.85 33.45 78.69
CA GLU A 579 33.69 34.42 79.43
C GLU A 579 32.86 35.52 80.08
N ASP A 580 31.85 36.03 79.38
CA ASP A 580 30.97 37.07 79.88
C ASP A 580 30.07 36.53 81.00
N ALA A 581 29.61 35.30 80.89
CA ALA A 581 28.87 34.62 81.95
C ALA A 581 29.73 34.36 83.20
N ILE A 582 30.99 33.95 83.03
CA ILE A 582 31.94 33.78 84.14
C ILE A 582 32.19 35.13 84.84
N LYS A 583 32.40 36.21 84.08
CA LYS A 583 32.58 37.56 84.63
C LYS A 583 31.34 38.04 85.38
N ALA A 584 30.16 37.88 84.80
CA ALA A 584 28.89 38.27 85.42
C ALA A 584 28.62 37.48 86.71
N GLU A 585 28.88 36.17 86.73
CA GLU A 585 28.70 35.35 87.93
C GLU A 585 29.77 35.69 88.99
N ALA A 586 31.00 36.02 88.59
CA ALA A 586 32.04 36.51 89.50
C ALA A 586 31.68 37.85 90.16
N GLU A 587 31.13 38.78 89.38
CA GLU A 587 30.63 40.06 89.90
C GLU A 587 29.46 39.85 90.86
N TYR A 588 28.51 38.99 90.51
CA TYR A 588 27.37 38.65 91.36
C TYR A 588 27.80 38.02 92.68
N VAL A 589 28.73 37.05 92.65
CA VAL A 589 29.29 36.43 93.86
C VAL A 589 30.03 37.48 94.69
N ARG A 590 30.80 38.38 94.07
CA ARG A 590 31.51 39.46 94.77
C ARG A 590 30.54 40.40 95.47
N GLU A 591 29.47 40.84 94.82
CA GLU A 591 28.43 41.68 95.42
C GLU A 591 27.77 41.00 96.62
N LEU A 592 27.44 39.70 96.51
CA LEU A 592 26.92 38.91 97.62
C LEU A 592 27.91 38.76 98.78
N THR A 593 29.20 38.61 98.47
CA THR A 593 30.25 38.46 99.48
C THR A 593 30.53 39.79 100.20
N GLU A 594 30.45 40.92 99.51
CA GLU A 594 30.54 42.26 100.12
C GLU A 594 29.31 42.61 100.95
N ALA A 595 28.10 42.23 100.50
CA ALA A 595 26.88 42.36 101.28
C ALA A 595 26.88 41.49 102.57
N GLY A 596 27.61 40.37 102.58
CA GLY A 596 27.77 39.48 103.73
C GLY A 596 28.84 39.90 104.76
N LYS A 597 29.67 40.92 104.50
CA LYS A 597 30.65 41.42 105.48
C LYS A 597 29.98 42.32 106.51
N VAL A 598 29.73 41.79 107.71
CA VAL A 598 29.27 42.59 108.87
C VAL A 598 30.38 43.55 109.31
N LYS A 599 30.25 44.84 108.95
CA LYS A 599 31.07 45.94 109.50
C LYS A 599 30.36 46.49 110.75
N GLY A 600 31.02 46.46 111.93
CA GLY A 600 30.50 47.16 113.12
C GLY A 600 30.52 46.44 114.47
N LEU A 601 31.44 45.51 114.74
CA LEU A 601 31.68 45.00 116.09
C LEU A 601 33.04 45.51 116.61
N GLY A 602 33.03 46.68 117.27
CA GLY A 602 34.16 47.25 118.02
C GLY A 602 34.33 46.63 119.42
N PRO A 603 35.28 47.13 120.24
CA PRO A 603 36.61 46.54 120.42
C PRO A 603 36.80 45.84 121.78
N THR A 604 37.74 44.89 121.86
CA THR A 604 38.25 44.35 123.14
C THR A 604 39.75 44.56 123.21
N THR A 605 40.17 45.57 123.98
CA THR A 605 41.55 45.75 124.43
C THR A 605 41.59 45.56 125.94
N THR A 606 42.12 44.41 126.37
CA THR A 606 42.51 44.09 127.74
C THR A 606 43.69 44.96 128.18
N SER A 607 43.50 45.79 129.20
CA SER A 607 44.56 46.39 130.02
C SER A 607 44.14 46.27 131.48
N THR A 608 44.85 45.45 132.24
CA THR A 608 44.45 44.84 133.52
C THR A 608 44.70 45.71 134.76
N GLU A 609 45.44 46.82 134.67
CA GLU A 609 45.79 47.62 135.86
C GLU A 609 44.65 48.53 136.38
N ALA A 610 43.80 49.05 135.50
CA ALA A 610 42.71 49.94 135.91
C ALA A 610 41.57 49.20 136.63
N ALA A 611 41.31 47.94 136.26
CA ALA A 611 40.27 47.11 136.86
C ALA A 611 40.61 46.70 138.30
N ILE A 612 41.86 46.33 138.56
CA ILE A 612 42.33 45.94 139.90
C ILE A 612 42.23 47.11 140.88
N LYS A 613 42.56 48.32 140.42
CA LYS A 613 42.47 49.54 141.25
C LYS A 613 41.02 49.86 141.64
N SER A 614 40.08 49.75 140.71
CA SER A 614 38.65 49.97 140.99
C SER A 614 38.09 48.89 141.94
N LEU A 615 38.57 47.65 141.84
CA LEU A 615 38.17 46.58 142.74
C LEU A 615 38.67 46.81 144.18
N ARG A 616 39.91 47.31 144.38
CA ARG A 616 40.40 47.70 145.72
C ARG A 616 39.56 48.80 146.36
N GLU A 617 39.28 49.87 145.62
CA GLU A 617 38.52 51.02 146.16
C GLU A 617 37.07 50.65 146.50
N SER A 618 36.43 49.81 145.69
CA SER A 618 35.07 49.33 146.00
C SER A 618 35.05 48.37 147.20
N THR A 619 36.03 47.46 147.31
CA THR A 619 36.11 46.51 148.43
C THR A 619 36.35 47.20 149.77
N LYS A 620 37.23 48.23 149.80
CA LYS A 620 37.49 49.02 151.02
C LYS A 620 36.28 49.85 151.45
N THR A 621 35.42 50.23 150.50
CA THR A 621 34.16 50.94 150.79
C THR A 621 33.09 50.00 151.34
N ALA A 622 32.99 48.79 150.80
CA ALA A 622 32.01 47.78 151.22
C ALA A 622 32.33 47.14 152.59
N HIS A 623 33.62 47.04 152.92
CA HIS A 623 34.09 46.45 154.18
C HIS A 623 35.09 47.38 154.89
N PRO A 624 34.61 48.48 155.50
CA PRO A 624 35.48 49.49 156.13
C PRO A 624 36.29 48.94 157.31
N ASP A 625 35.81 47.88 157.95
CA ASP A 625 36.44 47.28 159.13
C ASP A 625 37.60 46.33 158.78
N TRP A 626 37.84 46.07 157.49
CA TRP A 626 38.91 45.18 157.04
C TRP A 626 40.27 45.89 157.08
N SER A 627 41.28 45.21 157.62
CA SER A 627 42.66 45.69 157.53
C SER A 627 43.13 45.68 156.07
N GLU A 628 44.09 46.54 155.71
CA GLU A 628 44.57 46.64 154.31
C GLU A 628 45.07 45.30 153.77
N LYS A 629 45.68 44.46 154.61
CA LYS A 629 46.11 43.12 154.22
C LYS A 629 44.94 42.22 153.80
N GLN A 630 43.79 42.33 154.45
CA GLN A 630 42.59 41.55 154.10
C GLN A 630 41.93 42.03 152.80
N VAL A 631 41.96 43.34 152.52
CA VAL A 631 41.49 43.90 151.24
C VAL A 631 42.41 43.49 150.10
N GLU A 632 43.73 43.49 150.33
CA GLU A 632 44.72 43.07 149.35
C GLU A 632 44.58 41.57 149.01
N ASP A 633 44.44 40.70 150.03
CA ASP A 633 44.24 39.26 149.85
C ASP A 633 42.94 38.94 149.06
N PHE A 634 41.87 39.72 149.25
CA PHE A 634 40.62 39.55 148.51
C PHE A 634 40.74 39.93 147.03
N VAL A 635 41.48 41.01 146.73
CA VAL A 635 41.66 41.47 145.35
C VAL A 635 42.64 40.57 144.58
N ILE A 636 43.69 40.08 145.23
CA ILE A 636 44.66 39.14 144.62
C ILE A 636 44.07 37.73 144.51
N GLY A 637 43.22 37.30 145.44
CA GLY A 637 42.54 35.99 145.39
C GLY A 637 41.49 35.84 144.28
N ARG A 638 41.33 36.84 143.40
CA ARG A 638 40.40 36.84 142.25
C ARG A 638 41.07 37.20 140.91
N GLU A 639 42.39 37.40 140.87
CA GLU A 639 43.18 37.25 139.62
C GLU A 639 43.30 35.77 139.26
#